data_AF-A0A8J8TQH6-F1
#
_entry.id   AF-A0A8J8TQH6-F1
#
_cell.length_a   1.000
_cell.length_b   1.000
_cell.length_c   1.000
_cell.angle_alpha   90.00
_cell.angle_beta   90.00
_cell.angle_gamma   90.00
#
_symmetry.space_group_name_H-M   'P 1'
#
loop_
_entity.id
_entity.type
_entity.pdbx_description
1 polymer ?
#
loop_
_entity_poly.entity_id
_entity_poly.type
_entity_poly.pdbx_seq_one_letter_code
_entity_poly.pdbx_strand_id
1 'polypeptide(L)'
;MLINIPQNVRGNVHSEGGISLRNDPYADVEWDDVGRHRGEFHVHTTAGQYRWKPHEAIDLYNEEYDTDILALAPKTPSPDHWPWTHLSHFGEEVDQEWENRDPWELGMIDVEGGESTDHEHIIHIGSRSISAEDNDEVFEYIADFDSYGLFSHPGRAWEGHETDDLAHFFETYYPEALGIDVWNQGYRSDDRELWTNLNREFLSGMYEIERPIWGFSNDDTTRDEEGDTGSDVDTNWNVFLLDELTREAFHDALENGRWYIQVQPEVGAEAPTIDAIEHDADEKTLTVEADNYDELRWLDENGSTIETSETFAYGQTNPGVFARVELESDEGEASSQPFQFNPAIGRWPRETGHTEATDRVETVAWSDDLFAYGGRDGGLHVHETGDEWEHVESILLNAFVLVARFDSDGDRLGLGSDDGELMIVDTSSWEVLETFDEVESDLEGFAWSPNDSAVAYGGEGGEVYVRAVEDWSPVTTLEEGDVRVEGVTWSDDYLAYGGRDAEVHIHEIGSADGDGWDHVDTFDDADEIIEAVEFSPSGDAIGYCSRDGRVYVRETDEWELIETINVGSMVRDIDWGGEDDWLACGSDDGALHVYETDAWQLVTTLDDIAERCYAVSFSADDAYLGAVDYGRPYEAHVYATPANDR
;
A
#
# COMPACT_ATOMS: atom_id res chain seq x y z
N MET A 1 26.08 -25.77 16.93
CA MET A 1 25.55 -27.03 16.36
C MET A 1 24.46 -26.54 15.43
N LEU A 2 24.80 -26.32 14.16
CA LEU A 2 23.93 -25.67 13.18
C LEU A 2 22.86 -26.67 12.76
N ILE A 3 21.59 -26.29 12.94
CA ILE A 3 20.45 -27.08 12.46
C ILE A 3 20.18 -26.63 11.03
N ASN A 4 20.27 -27.60 10.12
CA ASN A 4 19.95 -27.48 8.70
C ASN A 4 18.42 -27.43 8.55
N ILE A 5 17.87 -26.35 8.00
CA ILE A 5 16.52 -26.34 7.45
C ILE A 5 16.64 -26.77 5.97
N PRO A 6 15.89 -27.78 5.50
CA PRO A 6 16.06 -28.32 4.16
C PRO A 6 15.44 -27.43 3.08
N GLN A 7 16.25 -27.05 2.09
CA GLN A 7 15.79 -26.58 0.78
C GLN A 7 15.20 -27.76 -0.02
N ASN A 8 13.94 -27.61 -0.48
CA ASN A 8 13.27 -28.25 -1.64
C ASN A 8 11.82 -27.74 -1.60
N VAL A 9 11.20 -27.17 -2.63
CA VAL A 9 11.20 -27.49 -4.06
C VAL A 9 10.96 -26.18 -4.86
N ARG A 10 11.93 -25.76 -5.68
CA ARG A 10 11.67 -24.83 -6.80
C ARG A 10 11.04 -25.64 -7.93
N GLY A 11 9.72 -25.52 -8.08
CA GLY A 11 9.00 -25.95 -9.27
C GLY A 11 8.66 -24.70 -10.08
N ASN A 12 9.10 -24.65 -11.34
CA ASN A 12 8.53 -23.73 -12.32
C ASN A 12 7.03 -24.05 -12.42
N VAL A 13 6.22 -23.19 -11.83
CA VAL A 13 4.79 -23.09 -12.07
C VAL A 13 4.62 -21.64 -12.50
N HIS A 14 4.11 -21.40 -13.70
CA HIS A 14 3.47 -20.13 -14.01
C HIS A 14 2.43 -19.96 -12.90
N SER A 15 2.70 -19.12 -11.90
CA SER A 15 1.76 -18.90 -10.82
C SER A 15 0.59 -18.17 -11.44
N GLU A 16 -0.56 -18.84 -11.50
CA GLU A 16 -1.87 -18.24 -11.75
C GLU A 16 -1.97 -17.02 -10.82
N GLY A 17 -1.81 -15.81 -11.38
CA GLY A 17 -1.82 -14.55 -10.66
C GLY A 17 -3.15 -14.38 -9.94
N GLY A 18 -3.11 -14.22 -8.62
CA GLY A 18 -4.30 -14.15 -7.82
C GLY A 18 -3.97 -14.00 -6.34
N ILE A 19 -4.85 -13.31 -5.62
CA ILE A 19 -4.69 -12.96 -4.19
C ILE A 19 -4.41 -14.23 -3.39
N SER A 20 -3.44 -14.15 -2.48
CA SER A 20 -3.11 -15.24 -1.56
C SER A 20 -3.06 -14.72 -0.13
N LEU A 21 -3.54 -15.54 0.81
CA LEU A 21 -3.44 -15.25 2.23
C LEU A 21 -2.01 -15.54 2.70
N ARG A 22 -1.33 -14.52 3.23
CA ARG A 22 0.07 -14.58 3.70
C ARG A 22 0.13 -14.95 5.18
N ASN A 23 -0.68 -14.28 6.01
CA ASN A 23 -0.76 -14.53 7.43
C ASN A 23 -2.23 -14.73 7.81
N ASP A 24 -2.52 -15.88 8.37
CA ASP A 24 -3.80 -16.23 8.98
C ASP A 24 -3.57 -16.38 10.48
N PRO A 25 -4.07 -15.44 11.32
CA PRO A 25 -3.89 -15.50 12.77
C PRO A 25 -4.59 -16.71 13.43
N TYR A 26 -5.45 -17.42 12.70
CA TYR A 26 -6.24 -18.55 13.20
C TYR A 26 -5.90 -19.90 12.54
N ALA A 27 -4.86 -19.96 11.68
CA ALA A 27 -4.53 -21.16 10.89
C ALA A 27 -4.33 -22.45 11.71
N ASP A 28 -3.79 -22.31 12.92
CA ASP A 28 -3.47 -23.43 13.81
C ASP A 28 -4.51 -23.60 14.95
N VAL A 29 -5.66 -22.91 14.88
CA VAL A 29 -6.71 -23.00 15.89
C VAL A 29 -7.62 -24.20 15.59
N GLU A 30 -7.65 -25.17 16.51
CA GLU A 30 -8.59 -26.30 16.47
C GLU A 30 -9.92 -25.90 17.12
N TRP A 31 -10.78 -25.20 16.38
CA TRP A 31 -11.99 -24.53 16.87
C TRP A 31 -12.98 -25.41 17.66
N ASP A 32 -13.04 -26.71 17.37
CA ASP A 32 -13.91 -27.68 18.06
C ASP A 32 -13.51 -27.91 19.53
N ASP A 33 -12.23 -27.77 19.86
CA ASP A 33 -11.65 -28.16 21.15
C ASP A 33 -10.89 -27.01 21.86
N VAL A 34 -10.63 -25.89 21.19
CA VAL A 34 -9.84 -24.76 21.74
C VAL A 34 -10.51 -24.09 22.94
N GLY A 35 -9.70 -23.75 23.95
CA GLY A 35 -10.13 -22.94 25.10
C GLY A 35 -10.26 -21.47 24.74
N ARG A 36 -11.31 -20.81 25.23
CA ARG A 36 -11.53 -19.36 25.11
C ARG A 36 -11.22 -18.70 26.44
N HIS A 37 -10.22 -17.84 26.48
CA HIS A 37 -9.67 -17.28 27.71
C HIS A 37 -9.68 -15.76 27.70
N ARG A 38 -10.29 -15.15 28.70
CA ARG A 38 -10.34 -13.67 28.81
C ARG A 38 -9.01 -13.11 29.30
N GLY A 39 -8.49 -12.12 28.58
CA GLY A 39 -7.24 -11.43 28.88
C GLY A 39 -7.41 -9.93 29.05
N GLU A 40 -6.83 -9.39 30.13
CA GLU A 40 -6.82 -7.97 30.48
C GLU A 40 -5.43 -7.43 30.76
N PHE A 41 -5.09 -6.29 30.16
CA PHE A 41 -3.75 -5.72 30.23
C PHE A 41 -3.69 -4.25 30.68
N HIS A 42 -4.83 -3.56 30.78
CA HIS A 42 -4.90 -2.15 31.18
C HIS A 42 -5.65 -1.96 32.51
N VAL A 43 -5.27 -2.72 33.54
CA VAL A 43 -5.91 -2.66 34.87
C VAL A 43 -5.06 -1.87 35.86
N HIS A 44 -5.43 -0.63 36.13
CA HIS A 44 -4.76 0.22 37.12
C HIS A 44 -5.13 -0.12 38.57
N THR A 45 -4.11 -0.06 39.42
CA THR A 45 -4.22 -0.34 40.86
C THR A 45 -3.48 0.72 41.69
N THR A 46 -3.69 0.76 43.00
CA THR A 46 -3.45 1.95 43.85
C THR A 46 -2.09 2.64 43.73
N ALA A 47 -2.13 3.89 43.26
CA ALA A 47 -1.25 5.02 43.60
C ALA A 47 -2.08 6.35 43.65
N GLY A 48 -2.78 6.61 44.76
CA GLY A 48 -3.45 7.88 45.06
C GLY A 48 -4.78 8.17 44.34
N GLN A 49 -4.87 7.90 43.03
CA GLN A 49 -6.07 8.15 42.21
C GLN A 49 -6.89 6.89 41.88
N TYR A 50 -6.35 5.67 41.97
CA TYR A 50 -7.03 4.44 41.53
C TYR A 50 -7.86 3.73 42.61
N ARG A 51 -8.80 2.90 42.15
CA ARG A 51 -9.92 2.33 42.92
C ARG A 51 -9.53 1.18 43.86
N TRP A 52 -8.62 0.29 43.44
CA TRP A 52 -8.35 -0.98 44.13
C TRP A 52 -6.87 -1.23 44.42
N LYS A 53 -6.60 -1.90 45.54
CA LYS A 53 -5.28 -2.50 45.77
C LYS A 53 -5.05 -3.63 44.77
N PRO A 54 -3.80 -4.01 44.47
CA PRO A 54 -3.50 -5.08 43.52
C PRO A 54 -4.29 -6.38 43.71
N HIS A 55 -4.33 -6.91 44.95
CA HIS A 55 -5.06 -8.14 45.25
C HIS A 55 -6.59 -8.00 45.18
N GLU A 56 -7.13 -6.80 45.42
CA GLU A 56 -8.58 -6.56 45.30
C GLU A 56 -8.99 -6.53 43.83
N ALA A 57 -8.14 -5.99 42.94
CA ALA A 57 -8.37 -6.06 41.50
C ALA A 57 -8.24 -7.50 40.98
N ILE A 58 -7.20 -8.24 41.39
CA ILE A 58 -7.04 -9.65 41.02
C ILE A 58 -8.27 -10.47 41.44
N ASP A 59 -8.75 -10.31 42.68
CA ASP A 59 -9.94 -11.01 43.16
C ASP A 59 -11.19 -10.63 42.34
N LEU A 60 -11.35 -9.35 42.00
CA LEU A 60 -12.49 -8.86 41.22
C LEU A 60 -12.53 -9.49 39.82
N TYR A 61 -11.43 -9.40 39.08
CA TYR A 61 -11.34 -9.94 37.71
C TYR A 61 -11.45 -11.47 37.68
N ASN A 62 -10.91 -12.15 38.68
CA ASN A 62 -11.02 -13.60 38.80
C ASN A 62 -12.42 -14.09 39.22
N GLU A 63 -13.04 -13.44 40.21
CA GLU A 63 -14.27 -13.94 40.84
C GLU A 63 -15.55 -13.43 40.18
N GLU A 64 -15.54 -12.23 39.61
CA GLU A 64 -16.74 -11.59 39.06
C GLU A 64 -16.75 -11.50 37.53
N TYR A 65 -15.59 -11.47 36.86
CA TYR A 65 -15.48 -11.23 35.41
C TYR A 65 -14.85 -12.38 34.61
N ASP A 66 -14.58 -13.51 35.28
CA ASP A 66 -14.06 -14.74 34.68
C ASP A 66 -12.78 -14.50 33.83
N THR A 67 -11.87 -13.64 34.31
CA THR A 67 -10.60 -13.35 33.64
C THR A 67 -9.58 -14.45 33.91
N ASP A 68 -8.97 -14.98 32.85
CA ASP A 68 -7.97 -16.05 32.94
C ASP A 68 -6.54 -15.51 32.89
N ILE A 69 -6.31 -14.40 32.18
CA ILE A 69 -4.99 -13.81 31.95
C ILE A 69 -5.03 -12.34 32.36
N LEU A 70 -4.17 -11.94 33.29
CA LEU A 70 -4.21 -10.57 33.82
C LEU A 70 -2.81 -10.00 33.98
N ALA A 71 -2.60 -8.83 33.39
CA ALA A 71 -1.52 -7.91 33.73
C ALA A 71 -2.09 -6.70 34.47
N LEU A 72 -1.57 -6.44 35.66
CA LEU A 72 -1.82 -5.16 36.31
C LEU A 72 -0.93 -4.10 35.66
N ALA A 73 -1.48 -2.93 35.36
CA ALA A 73 -0.78 -1.84 34.68
C ALA A 73 -0.53 -0.66 35.62
N PRO A 74 0.33 -0.75 36.64
CA PRO A 74 0.61 0.43 37.45
C PRO A 74 1.36 1.50 36.65
N LYS A 75 1.02 2.77 36.88
CA LYS A 75 1.73 3.91 36.28
C LYS A 75 3.08 4.14 36.93
N THR A 76 4.06 4.54 36.14
CA THR A 76 5.35 4.99 36.69
C THR A 76 5.25 6.37 37.36
N PRO A 77 5.90 6.62 38.51
CA PRO A 77 6.56 5.66 39.39
C PRO A 77 5.57 4.99 40.37
N SER A 78 5.68 3.67 40.49
CA SER A 78 4.89 2.82 41.40
C SER A 78 5.77 1.72 42.01
N PRO A 79 5.40 1.15 43.18
CA PRO A 79 6.00 -0.11 43.64
C PRO A 79 5.62 -1.26 42.68
N ASP A 80 6.37 -2.35 42.72
CA ASP A 80 6.10 -3.51 41.86
C ASP A 80 4.74 -4.16 42.21
N HIS A 81 3.98 -4.56 41.19
CA HIS A 81 2.70 -5.27 41.34
C HIS A 81 2.78 -6.74 40.91
N TRP A 82 3.99 -7.20 40.55
CA TRP A 82 4.29 -8.57 40.16
C TRP A 82 5.63 -9.00 40.79
N PRO A 83 5.81 -10.28 41.19
CA PRO A 83 4.85 -11.38 41.11
C PRO A 83 3.79 -11.30 42.21
N TRP A 84 2.59 -11.81 41.91
CA TRP A 84 1.43 -11.73 42.83
C TRP A 84 1.66 -12.42 44.18
N THR A 85 2.55 -13.40 44.21
CA THR A 85 2.96 -14.12 45.42
C THR A 85 3.77 -13.26 46.40
N HIS A 86 4.14 -12.04 46.01
CA HIS A 86 4.97 -11.11 46.79
C HIS A 86 4.32 -9.74 47.02
N LEU A 87 3.05 -9.53 46.65
CA LEU A 87 2.32 -8.26 46.83
C LEU A 87 2.39 -7.70 48.26
N SER A 88 2.33 -8.54 49.29
CA SER A 88 2.41 -8.09 50.68
C SER A 88 3.72 -7.36 50.98
N HIS A 89 4.81 -7.72 50.29
CA HIS A 89 6.10 -7.05 50.44
C HIS A 89 6.08 -5.66 49.81
N PHE A 90 5.58 -5.54 48.59
CA PHE A 90 5.48 -4.26 47.89
C PHE A 90 4.52 -3.28 48.59
N GLY A 91 3.44 -3.79 49.19
CA GLY A 91 2.53 -2.99 50.02
C GLY A 91 3.23 -2.36 51.23
N GLU A 92 4.21 -3.06 51.86
CA GLU A 92 4.99 -2.50 52.96
C GLU A 92 5.80 -1.26 52.54
N GLU A 93 6.26 -1.20 51.28
CA GLU A 93 7.05 -0.07 50.75
C GLU A 93 6.24 1.23 50.67
N VAL A 94 4.91 1.10 50.50
CA VAL A 94 3.97 2.22 50.38
C VAL A 94 3.04 2.37 51.60
N ASP A 95 3.34 1.71 52.71
CA ASP A 95 2.55 1.72 53.96
C ASP A 95 1.08 1.31 53.74
N GLN A 96 0.87 0.29 52.89
CA GLN A 96 -0.44 -0.30 52.62
C GLN A 96 -0.46 -1.79 52.90
N GLU A 97 -1.58 -2.28 53.44
CA GLU A 97 -1.79 -3.70 53.66
C GLU A 97 -2.25 -4.37 52.36
N TRP A 98 -1.30 -5.04 51.68
CA TRP A 98 -1.56 -5.86 50.50
C TRP A 98 -1.44 -7.34 50.85
N GLU A 99 -2.18 -8.18 50.13
CA GLU A 99 -2.18 -9.63 50.31
C GLU A 99 -1.63 -10.33 49.08
N ASN A 100 -0.95 -11.46 49.28
CA ASN A 100 -0.44 -12.27 48.17
C ASN A 100 -1.58 -13.05 47.51
N ARG A 101 -1.42 -13.32 46.22
CA ARG A 101 -2.25 -14.27 45.45
C ARG A 101 -1.35 -15.29 44.77
N ASP A 102 -1.76 -16.55 44.78
CA ASP A 102 -1.11 -17.61 44.02
C ASP A 102 -1.91 -17.83 42.73
N PRO A 103 -1.38 -17.43 41.55
CA PRO A 103 -2.09 -17.54 40.28
C PRO A 103 -2.49 -19.00 39.97
N TRP A 104 -1.70 -19.98 40.41
CA TRP A 104 -2.02 -21.40 40.23
C TRP A 104 -3.22 -21.86 41.07
N GLU A 105 -3.43 -21.25 42.25
CA GLU A 105 -4.61 -21.55 43.08
C GLU A 105 -5.87 -20.88 42.54
N LEU A 106 -5.70 -19.73 41.86
CA LEU A 106 -6.79 -19.03 41.18
C LEU A 106 -7.14 -19.66 39.82
N GLY A 107 -6.20 -20.38 39.20
CA GLY A 107 -6.37 -20.90 37.85
C GLY A 107 -6.09 -19.86 36.77
N MET A 108 -5.32 -18.82 37.09
CA MET A 108 -4.99 -17.70 36.20
C MET A 108 -3.54 -17.74 35.73
N ILE A 109 -3.25 -16.98 34.67
CA ILE A 109 -1.92 -16.53 34.29
C ILE A 109 -1.71 -15.11 34.82
N ASP A 110 -0.76 -14.96 35.74
CA ASP A 110 -0.22 -13.66 36.12
C ASP A 110 0.85 -13.20 35.13
N VAL A 111 0.66 -12.02 34.56
CA VAL A 111 1.60 -11.39 33.63
C VAL A 111 2.23 -10.18 34.33
N GLU A 112 3.55 -10.02 34.20
CA GLU A 112 4.22 -8.79 34.61
C GLU A 112 3.81 -7.67 33.66
N GLY A 113 3.39 -6.53 34.19
CA GLY A 113 2.94 -5.41 33.37
C GLY A 113 3.13 -4.06 34.04
N GLY A 114 2.79 -3.01 33.30
CA GLY A 114 2.92 -1.63 33.70
C GLY A 114 2.47 -0.70 32.59
N GLU A 115 2.28 0.58 32.91
CA GLU A 115 2.04 1.62 31.90
C GLU A 115 3.08 2.74 32.05
N SER A 116 3.83 2.97 30.97
CA SER A 116 4.70 4.14 30.85
C SER A 116 3.87 5.32 30.34
N THR A 117 3.89 6.44 31.07
CA THR A 117 2.98 7.59 30.83
C THR A 117 3.69 8.93 30.70
N ASP A 118 5.02 8.94 30.62
CA ASP A 118 5.78 10.19 30.41
C ASP A 118 5.57 10.75 28.99
N HIS A 119 5.15 9.88 28.05
CA HIS A 119 4.87 10.15 26.63
C HIS A 119 3.51 9.54 26.25
N GLU A 120 3.34 9.11 24.99
CA GLU A 120 2.27 8.21 24.60
C GLU A 120 2.16 7.07 25.62
N HIS A 121 0.93 6.75 26.01
CA HIS A 121 0.71 5.72 27.01
C HIS A 121 1.01 4.35 26.38
N ILE A 122 1.99 3.65 26.95
CA ILE A 122 2.42 2.33 26.45
C ILE A 122 2.25 1.31 27.58
N ILE A 123 1.41 0.31 27.35
CA ILE A 123 1.32 -0.89 28.20
C ILE A 123 2.50 -1.80 27.90
N HIS A 124 3.09 -2.29 28.98
CA HIS A 124 4.09 -3.34 28.97
C HIS A 124 3.41 -4.69 29.25
N ILE A 125 3.66 -5.68 28.39
CA ILE A 125 3.24 -7.07 28.58
C ILE A 125 4.50 -7.93 28.69
N GLY A 126 4.78 -8.45 29.88
CA GLY A 126 6.00 -9.23 30.17
C GLY A 126 7.15 -8.42 30.77
N SER A 127 6.95 -7.13 31.06
CA SER A 127 7.92 -6.27 31.73
C SER A 127 7.23 -5.21 32.58
N ARG A 128 7.93 -4.70 33.60
CA ARG A 128 7.46 -3.52 34.37
C ARG A 128 7.60 -2.24 33.55
N SER A 129 6.77 -1.25 33.83
CA SER A 129 6.92 0.09 33.26
C SER A 129 8.17 0.81 33.76
N ILE A 130 8.61 1.79 32.97
CA ILE A 130 9.75 2.64 33.30
C ILE A 130 9.37 4.12 33.18
N SER A 131 10.27 5.00 33.62
CA SER A 131 10.21 6.42 33.31
C SER A 131 11.29 6.65 32.27
N ALA A 132 10.94 7.29 31.18
CA ALA A 132 11.73 7.39 29.96
C ALA A 132 11.69 8.82 29.42
N GLU A 133 12.72 9.21 28.67
CA GLU A 133 12.82 10.53 28.02
C GLU A 133 12.01 10.63 26.72
N ASP A 134 11.67 9.51 26.10
CA ASP A 134 10.85 9.37 24.88
C ASP A 134 10.31 7.92 24.73
N ASN A 135 9.52 7.65 23.68
CA ASN A 135 9.00 6.31 23.39
C ASN A 135 10.09 5.33 22.94
N ASP A 136 11.17 5.83 22.33
CA ASP A 136 12.29 4.99 21.90
C ASP A 136 12.94 4.30 23.10
N GLU A 137 13.22 5.04 24.18
CA GLU A 137 13.75 4.45 25.41
C GLU A 137 12.77 3.42 26.04
N VAL A 138 11.46 3.60 25.86
CA VAL A 138 10.46 2.61 26.31
C VAL A 138 10.58 1.32 25.50
N PHE A 139 10.60 1.38 24.17
CA PHE A 139 10.69 0.20 23.32
C PHE A 139 12.06 -0.47 23.34
N GLU A 140 13.15 0.29 23.45
CA GLU A 140 14.49 -0.25 23.71
C GLU A 140 14.53 -1.05 25.01
N TYR A 141 13.88 -0.55 26.07
CA TYR A 141 13.75 -1.29 27.31
C TYR A 141 12.91 -2.55 27.13
N ILE A 142 11.77 -2.48 26.44
CA ILE A 142 10.91 -3.64 26.17
C ILE A 142 11.70 -4.73 25.42
N ALA A 143 12.49 -4.35 24.41
CA ALA A 143 13.30 -5.26 23.59
C ALA A 143 14.50 -5.88 24.33
N ASP A 144 14.97 -5.27 25.41
CA ASP A 144 15.95 -5.89 26.31
C ASP A 144 15.35 -7.08 27.10
N PHE A 145 14.03 -7.22 27.09
CA PHE A 145 13.29 -8.33 27.69
C PHE A 145 12.49 -9.10 26.62
N ASP A 146 12.09 -10.32 26.95
CA ASP A 146 11.15 -11.11 26.14
C ASP A 146 9.71 -10.60 26.43
N SER A 147 9.43 -9.37 25.97
CA SER A 147 8.24 -8.60 26.32
C SER A 147 7.73 -7.75 25.16
N TYR A 148 6.52 -7.22 25.31
CA TYR A 148 5.83 -6.49 24.25
C TYR A 148 5.28 -5.15 24.73
N GLY A 149 5.23 -4.19 23.80
CA GLY A 149 4.62 -2.88 24.00
C GLY A 149 3.32 -2.72 23.22
N LEU A 150 2.33 -2.11 23.87
CA LEU A 150 1.01 -1.84 23.32
C LEU A 150 0.70 -0.35 23.51
N PHE A 151 0.42 0.39 22.44
CA PHE A 151 -0.02 1.78 22.59
C PHE A 151 -1.47 1.84 23.08
N SER A 152 -1.68 2.46 24.25
CA SER A 152 -3.01 2.65 24.82
C SER A 152 -3.69 3.87 24.27
N HIS A 153 -4.96 3.69 23.89
CA HIS A 153 -5.90 4.74 23.46
C HIS A 153 -5.23 5.87 22.65
N PRO A 154 -4.45 5.55 21.60
CA PRO A 154 -3.59 6.52 20.91
C PRO A 154 -4.39 7.71 20.39
N GLY A 155 -5.61 7.50 19.87
CA GLY A 155 -6.53 8.54 19.34
C GLY A 155 -6.85 9.66 20.31
N ARG A 156 -6.79 9.43 21.63
CA ARG A 156 -7.02 10.46 22.63
C ARG A 156 -5.85 11.45 22.76
N ALA A 157 -4.62 10.96 22.56
CA ALA A 157 -3.42 11.78 22.48
C ALA A 157 -3.21 12.38 21.07
N TRP A 158 -3.93 11.84 20.08
CA TRP A 158 -3.76 12.05 18.65
C TRP A 158 -4.37 13.32 18.05
N GLU A 159 -4.82 14.30 18.86
CA GLU A 159 -5.14 15.65 18.34
C GLU A 159 -3.84 16.38 17.90
N GLY A 160 -3.11 15.85 16.90
CA GLY A 160 -1.91 16.48 16.32
C GLY A 160 -0.82 15.60 15.69
N HIS A 161 -0.98 14.29 15.60
CA HIS A 161 0.02 13.36 15.02
C HIS A 161 -0.48 12.77 13.69
N GLU A 162 0.42 12.52 12.74
CA GLU A 162 0.11 11.83 11.48
C GLU A 162 0.25 10.31 11.67
N THR A 163 -0.44 9.49 10.86
CA THR A 163 -0.38 8.00 10.95
C THR A 163 1.06 7.50 10.84
N ASP A 164 1.82 8.12 9.96
CA ASP A 164 3.21 7.83 9.65
C ASP A 164 4.13 7.93 10.89
N ASP A 165 3.86 8.86 11.81
CA ASP A 165 4.63 9.03 13.05
C ASP A 165 4.57 7.76 13.92
N LEU A 166 3.42 7.08 13.93
CA LEU A 166 3.17 5.90 14.75
C LEU A 166 3.53 4.61 14.02
N ALA A 167 3.30 4.54 12.70
CA ALA A 167 3.73 3.42 11.85
C ALA A 167 5.25 3.18 11.96
N HIS A 168 6.05 4.25 12.01
CA HIS A 168 7.50 4.17 12.18
C HIS A 168 7.95 3.40 13.44
N PHE A 169 7.22 3.49 14.55
CA PHE A 169 7.55 2.72 15.76
C PHE A 169 7.35 1.22 15.56
N PHE A 170 6.28 0.84 14.86
CA PHE A 170 6.02 -0.57 14.54
C PHE A 170 7.06 -1.13 13.58
N GLU A 171 7.57 -0.33 12.64
CA GLU A 171 8.68 -0.73 11.77
C GLU A 171 9.99 -0.87 12.53
N THR A 172 10.32 0.11 13.39
CA THR A 172 11.62 0.19 14.06
C THR A 172 11.78 -0.86 15.16
N TYR A 173 10.70 -1.12 15.90
CA TYR A 173 10.70 -2.01 17.07
C TYR A 173 9.93 -3.30 16.82
N TYR A 174 9.92 -3.78 15.58
CA TYR A 174 9.34 -5.07 15.25
C TYR A 174 10.22 -6.22 15.76
N PRO A 175 9.67 -7.26 16.43
CA PRO A 175 8.25 -7.51 16.70
C PRO A 175 7.76 -7.04 18.09
N GLU A 176 8.58 -6.35 18.88
CA GLU A 176 8.27 -5.93 20.25
C GLU A 176 7.13 -4.90 20.34
N ALA A 177 7.00 -4.01 19.36
CA ALA A 177 5.82 -3.18 19.16
C ALA A 177 4.67 -4.07 18.65
N LEU A 178 3.75 -4.39 19.55
CA LEU A 178 2.78 -5.46 19.33
C LEU A 178 1.50 -4.97 18.67
N GLY A 179 0.94 -3.88 19.19
CA GLY A 179 -0.40 -3.47 18.80
C GLY A 179 -0.83 -2.12 19.37
N ILE A 180 -2.12 -1.83 19.18
CA ILE A 180 -2.81 -0.69 19.77
C ILE A 180 -4.12 -1.12 20.47
N ASP A 181 -4.54 -0.37 21.48
CA ASP A 181 -5.92 -0.44 21.95
C ASP A 181 -6.84 0.11 20.86
N VAL A 182 -7.70 -0.75 20.33
CA VAL A 182 -8.76 -0.40 19.37
C VAL A 182 -9.98 0.12 20.11
N TRP A 183 -10.35 -0.55 21.20
CA TRP A 183 -11.37 -0.10 22.14
C TRP A 183 -10.79 0.00 23.53
N ASN A 184 -11.18 1.05 24.24
CA ASN A 184 -10.65 1.33 25.57
C ASN A 184 -11.73 1.99 26.43
N GLN A 185 -11.90 1.48 27.67
CA GLN A 185 -12.88 1.99 28.64
C GLN A 185 -14.30 2.10 28.02
N GLY A 186 -14.86 0.96 27.65
CA GLY A 186 -15.96 0.80 26.71
C GLY A 186 -15.58 1.37 25.34
N TYR A 187 -16.26 2.46 24.98
CA TYR A 187 -16.09 3.20 23.74
C TYR A 187 -15.48 4.60 23.98
N ARG A 188 -14.69 4.79 25.04
CA ARG A 188 -14.12 6.10 25.38
C ARG A 188 -13.15 6.56 24.29
N SER A 189 -12.36 5.66 23.74
CA SER A 189 -11.69 5.82 22.45
C SER A 189 -12.09 4.69 21.51
N ASP A 190 -12.26 5.05 20.24
CA ASP A 190 -12.51 4.13 19.13
C ASP A 190 -11.44 4.40 18.09
N ASP A 191 -10.40 3.59 18.15
CA ASP A 191 -9.18 3.75 17.36
C ASP A 191 -9.21 2.85 16.11
N ARG A 192 -10.37 2.33 15.70
CA ARG A 192 -10.52 1.43 14.54
C ARG A 192 -10.02 2.03 13.23
N GLU A 193 -10.30 3.31 12.99
CA GLU A 193 -9.84 4.02 11.80
C GLU A 193 -8.31 4.14 11.80
N LEU A 194 -7.73 4.53 12.95
CA LEU A 194 -6.28 4.57 13.13
C LEU A 194 -5.64 3.19 12.96
N TRP A 195 -6.23 2.14 13.55
CA TRP A 195 -5.78 0.76 13.41
C TRP A 195 -5.76 0.29 11.96
N THR A 196 -6.79 0.66 11.20
CA THR A 196 -6.92 0.37 9.76
C THR A 196 -5.82 1.08 8.98
N ASN A 197 -5.64 2.38 9.22
CA ASN A 197 -4.65 3.20 8.53
C ASN A 197 -3.22 2.72 8.83
N LEU A 198 -2.92 2.46 10.10
CA LEU A 198 -1.64 1.89 10.54
C LEU A 198 -1.35 0.56 9.86
N ASN A 199 -2.30 -0.37 9.84
CA ASN A 199 -2.08 -1.65 9.17
C ASN A 199 -1.93 -1.48 7.65
N ARG A 200 -2.68 -0.59 7.01
CA ARG A 200 -2.52 -0.33 5.57
C ARG A 200 -1.12 0.15 5.25
N GLU A 201 -0.63 1.15 6.00
CA GLU A 201 0.70 1.74 5.80
C GLU A 201 1.83 0.78 6.20
N PHE A 202 1.78 0.26 7.43
CA PHE A 202 2.76 -0.68 7.93
C PHE A 202 2.85 -1.90 7.03
N LEU A 203 1.71 -2.47 6.65
CA LEU A 203 1.72 -3.61 5.77
C LEU A 203 2.16 -3.21 4.38
N SER A 204 1.81 -2.07 3.78
CA SER A 204 2.17 -1.69 2.40
C SER A 204 3.67 -1.45 2.18
N GLY A 205 4.43 -1.14 3.22
CA GLY A 205 5.82 -0.65 3.11
C GLY A 205 6.94 -1.67 2.88
N MET A 206 6.89 -2.95 3.35
CA MET A 206 8.12 -3.78 3.39
C MET A 206 7.93 -5.30 3.21
N TYR A 207 8.93 -5.95 2.59
CA TYR A 207 9.00 -7.40 2.37
C TYR A 207 9.20 -8.23 3.66
N GLU A 208 9.75 -7.65 4.73
CA GLU A 208 10.20 -8.38 5.93
C GLU A 208 9.18 -8.46 7.08
N ILE A 209 7.98 -7.89 6.93
CA ILE A 209 6.97 -7.90 8.00
C ILE A 209 6.24 -9.26 8.05
N GLU A 210 6.34 -9.96 9.17
CA GLU A 210 5.79 -11.33 9.31
C GLU A 210 4.34 -11.35 9.82
N ARG A 211 3.87 -10.28 10.47
CA ARG A 211 2.49 -10.16 10.99
C ARG A 211 1.94 -8.72 10.99
N PRO A 212 0.61 -8.55 10.97
CA PRO A 212 -0.08 -7.28 11.20
C PRO A 212 0.21 -6.63 12.57
N ILE A 213 -0.17 -5.35 12.70
CA ILE A 213 -0.28 -4.67 13.99
C ILE A 213 -1.55 -5.18 14.67
N TRP A 214 -1.42 -5.79 15.84
CA TRP A 214 -2.54 -6.40 16.52
C TRP A 214 -3.46 -5.39 17.22
N GLY A 215 -4.74 -5.70 17.27
CA GLY A 215 -5.74 -4.92 17.99
C GLY A 215 -5.98 -5.47 19.39
N PHE A 216 -6.14 -4.57 20.37
CA PHE A 216 -6.49 -4.91 21.74
C PHE A 216 -7.76 -4.19 22.18
N SER A 217 -8.43 -4.75 23.17
CA SER A 217 -9.57 -4.14 23.85
C SER A 217 -9.34 -4.27 25.34
N ASN A 218 -9.20 -3.14 26.05
CA ASN A 218 -8.88 -3.14 27.48
C ASN A 218 -9.68 -2.10 28.29
N ASP A 219 -9.91 -2.38 29.57
CA ASP A 219 -10.79 -1.57 30.41
C ASP A 219 -10.29 -0.15 30.77
N ASP A 220 -8.96 0.07 30.84
CA ASP A 220 -8.32 1.27 31.43
C ASP A 220 -9.00 1.72 32.72
N THR A 221 -8.95 0.87 33.74
CA THR A 221 -9.69 1.12 34.99
C THR A 221 -9.23 2.43 35.63
N THR A 222 -10.11 3.39 35.89
CA THR A 222 -9.72 4.65 36.55
C THR A 222 -10.57 4.89 37.80
N ARG A 223 -10.62 6.14 38.28
CA ARG A 223 -11.52 6.54 39.35
C ARG A 223 -12.27 7.76 38.87
N ASP A 224 -13.59 7.67 38.79
CA ASP A 224 -14.38 8.89 38.67
C ASP A 224 -14.39 9.66 40.00
N GLU A 225 -14.26 10.99 39.91
CA GLU A 225 -14.55 11.88 41.03
C GLU A 225 -16.08 12.14 41.18
N GLU A 226 -16.89 11.67 40.22
CA GLU A 226 -18.30 12.05 40.06
C GLU A 226 -19.36 10.92 40.17
N GLY A 227 -18.96 9.66 40.37
CA GLY A 227 -19.85 8.54 40.66
C GLY A 227 -19.82 7.42 39.61
N ASP A 228 -19.52 6.22 40.09
CA ASP A 228 -19.39 4.92 39.40
C ASP A 228 -20.33 4.76 38.20
N THR A 229 -19.81 4.96 36.99
CA THR A 229 -20.56 4.68 35.74
C THR A 229 -20.46 3.21 35.31
N GLY A 230 -19.52 2.43 35.88
CA GLY A 230 -19.28 1.03 35.52
C GLY A 230 -18.77 0.84 34.07
N SER A 231 -18.31 1.90 33.42
CA SER A 231 -17.87 1.85 32.01
C SER A 231 -16.39 1.53 31.83
N ASP A 232 -15.63 1.44 32.92
CA ASP A 232 -14.18 1.28 32.98
C ASP A 232 -13.74 -0.05 33.58
N VAL A 233 -14.63 -1.02 33.59
CA VAL A 233 -14.42 -2.34 34.20
C VAL A 233 -15.37 -3.33 33.55
N ASP A 234 -14.86 -4.47 33.10
CA ASP A 234 -15.63 -5.51 32.40
C ASP A 234 -16.45 -4.91 31.27
N THR A 235 -15.88 -4.00 30.48
CA THR A 235 -16.49 -3.44 29.27
C THR A 235 -15.70 -3.76 28.02
N ASN A 236 -14.43 -4.12 28.17
CA ASN A 236 -13.53 -4.51 27.10
C ASN A 236 -12.79 -5.77 27.53
N TRP A 237 -12.47 -6.66 26.59
CA TRP A 237 -11.49 -7.72 26.82
C TRP A 237 -10.99 -8.38 25.54
N ASN A 238 -9.93 -9.16 25.70
CA ASN A 238 -9.32 -9.97 24.64
C ASN A 238 -9.67 -11.44 24.87
N VAL A 239 -10.14 -12.16 23.85
CA VAL A 239 -10.48 -13.58 23.94
C VAL A 239 -9.39 -14.42 23.28
N PHE A 240 -8.44 -14.88 24.08
CA PHE A 240 -7.35 -15.75 23.64
C PHE A 240 -7.82 -17.17 23.38
N LEU A 241 -7.33 -17.74 22.28
CA LEU A 241 -7.67 -19.09 21.81
C LEU A 241 -6.50 -20.03 22.14
N LEU A 242 -6.56 -20.67 23.31
CA LEU A 242 -5.47 -21.50 23.85
C LEU A 242 -5.95 -22.92 24.14
N ASP A 243 -5.23 -23.93 23.65
CA ASP A 243 -5.48 -25.34 23.99
C ASP A 243 -5.24 -25.64 25.48
N GLU A 244 -4.20 -25.01 26.04
CA GLU A 244 -3.84 -25.11 27.45
C GLU A 244 -3.52 -23.71 27.99
N LEU A 245 -4.16 -23.33 29.11
CA LEU A 245 -3.90 -22.06 29.80
C LEU A 245 -2.51 -22.09 30.46
N THR A 246 -1.49 -21.78 29.65
CA THR A 246 -0.08 -21.73 30.05
C THR A 246 0.59 -20.47 29.52
N ARG A 247 1.65 -20.02 30.19
CA ARG A 247 2.42 -18.85 29.73
C ARG A 247 3.07 -19.04 28.35
N GLU A 248 3.44 -20.27 28.02
CA GLU A 248 4.03 -20.62 26.71
C GLU A 248 2.98 -20.47 25.60
N ALA A 249 1.78 -21.03 25.79
CA ALA A 249 0.69 -20.86 24.84
C ALA A 249 0.23 -19.39 24.73
N PHE A 250 0.22 -18.65 25.84
CA PHE A 250 -0.11 -17.22 25.82
C PHE A 250 0.90 -16.40 25.02
N HIS A 251 2.21 -16.63 25.23
CA HIS A 251 3.27 -15.94 24.50
C HIS A 251 3.21 -16.24 22.99
N ASP A 252 3.04 -17.51 22.62
CA ASP A 252 2.82 -17.94 21.24
C ASP A 252 1.55 -17.30 20.62
N ALA A 253 0.48 -17.16 21.41
CA ALA A 253 -0.73 -16.49 20.94
C ALA A 253 -0.51 -15.00 20.67
N LEU A 254 0.27 -14.28 21.50
CA LEU A 254 0.63 -12.87 21.26
C LEU A 254 1.42 -12.70 19.96
N GLU A 255 2.39 -13.59 19.70
CA GLU A 255 3.20 -13.54 18.48
C GLU A 255 2.37 -13.77 17.22
N ASN A 256 1.35 -14.63 17.29
CA ASN A 256 0.61 -15.09 16.11
C ASN A 256 -0.81 -14.51 15.96
N GLY A 257 -1.25 -13.63 16.85
CA GLY A 257 -2.58 -13.01 16.71
C GLY A 257 -3.75 -13.91 17.12
N ARG A 258 -3.51 -14.96 17.93
CA ARG A 258 -4.52 -16.00 18.27
C ARG A 258 -5.53 -15.54 19.34
N TRP A 259 -6.20 -14.43 19.07
CA TRP A 259 -7.32 -13.93 19.85
C TRP A 259 -8.27 -13.11 18.97
N TYR A 260 -9.43 -12.76 19.51
CA TYR A 260 -10.27 -11.70 18.97
C TYR A 260 -10.62 -10.72 20.08
N ILE A 261 -11.03 -9.51 19.74
CA ILE A 261 -11.31 -8.45 20.70
C ILE A 261 -12.82 -8.23 20.84
N GLN A 262 -13.28 -7.93 22.05
CA GLN A 262 -14.69 -7.64 22.35
C GLN A 262 -14.83 -6.34 23.14
N VAL A 263 -15.96 -5.67 22.94
CA VAL A 263 -16.40 -4.51 23.72
C VAL A 263 -17.90 -4.60 23.96
N GLN A 264 -18.34 -4.14 25.12
CA GLN A 264 -19.74 -4.04 25.49
C GLN A 264 -20.09 -2.65 26.05
N PRO A 265 -21.33 -2.15 25.81
CA PRO A 265 -21.72 -0.81 26.21
C PRO A 265 -21.95 -0.67 27.72
N GLU A 266 -22.28 -1.77 28.40
CA GLU A 266 -22.46 -1.82 29.85
C GLU A 266 -22.16 -3.23 30.40
N VAL A 267 -21.77 -3.29 31.68
CA VAL A 267 -21.46 -4.55 32.37
C VAL A 267 -22.64 -5.52 32.31
N GLY A 268 -22.36 -6.73 31.81
CA GLY A 268 -23.31 -7.83 31.73
C GLY A 268 -24.15 -7.88 30.47
N ALA A 269 -23.85 -7.03 29.47
CA ALA A 269 -24.33 -7.23 28.10
C ALA A 269 -23.70 -8.50 27.48
N GLU A 270 -24.30 -9.03 26.41
CA GLU A 270 -23.82 -10.24 25.74
C GLU A 270 -23.24 -9.89 24.36
N ALA A 271 -22.01 -9.36 24.35
CA ALA A 271 -21.32 -8.96 23.12
C ALA A 271 -21.17 -10.13 22.11
N PRO A 272 -21.14 -9.85 20.79
CA PRO A 272 -20.97 -10.85 19.74
C PRO A 272 -19.76 -11.76 19.95
N THR A 273 -19.91 -13.07 19.69
CA THR A 273 -18.81 -14.04 19.84
C THR A 273 -18.40 -14.64 18.50
N ILE A 274 -17.11 -14.91 18.33
CA ILE A 274 -16.57 -15.66 17.19
C ILE A 274 -16.36 -17.11 17.64
N ASP A 275 -17.11 -18.01 17.02
CA ASP A 275 -17.07 -19.44 17.32
C ASP A 275 -16.04 -20.17 16.46
N ALA A 276 -15.93 -19.81 15.18
CA ALA A 276 -14.89 -20.30 14.28
C ALA A 276 -14.59 -19.31 13.15
N ILE A 277 -13.37 -19.36 12.63
CA ILE A 277 -13.04 -18.82 11.30
C ILE A 277 -12.29 -19.89 10.52
N GLU A 278 -12.92 -20.41 9.48
CA GLU A 278 -12.36 -21.46 8.62
C GLU A 278 -11.76 -20.86 7.35
N HIS A 279 -10.53 -21.25 7.04
CA HIS A 279 -9.84 -20.90 5.80
C HIS A 279 -9.86 -22.07 4.80
N ASP A 280 -10.45 -21.84 3.62
CA ASP A 280 -10.31 -22.73 2.46
C ASP A 280 -9.37 -22.06 1.44
N ALA A 281 -8.12 -22.54 1.41
CA ALA A 281 -7.09 -22.00 0.52
C ALA A 281 -7.32 -22.36 -0.96
N ASP A 282 -8.01 -23.48 -1.25
CA ASP A 282 -8.29 -23.94 -2.62
C ASP A 282 -9.44 -23.13 -3.22
N GLU A 283 -10.50 -22.88 -2.44
CA GLU A 283 -11.64 -22.04 -2.85
C GLU A 283 -11.38 -20.53 -2.67
N LYS A 284 -10.29 -20.19 -1.97
CA LYS A 284 -9.91 -18.81 -1.61
C LYS A 284 -11.01 -18.09 -0.83
N THR A 285 -11.45 -18.71 0.26
CA THR A 285 -12.51 -18.19 1.14
C THR A 285 -12.14 -18.21 2.60
N LEU A 286 -12.63 -17.24 3.35
CA LEU A 286 -12.69 -17.23 4.82
C LEU A 286 -14.16 -17.30 5.24
N THR A 287 -14.53 -18.23 6.13
CA THR A 287 -15.91 -18.35 6.64
C THR A 287 -15.92 -18.20 8.14
N VAL A 288 -16.71 -17.25 8.65
CA VAL A 288 -16.89 -17.05 10.09
C VAL A 288 -18.18 -17.72 10.58
N GLU A 289 -18.08 -18.46 11.68
CA GLU A 289 -19.20 -18.87 12.51
C GLU A 289 -19.21 -17.99 13.77
N ALA A 290 -20.35 -17.36 14.07
CA ALA A 290 -20.48 -16.41 15.15
C ALA A 290 -21.89 -16.41 15.75
N ASP A 291 -22.01 -15.89 16.97
CA ASP A 291 -23.25 -15.77 17.73
C ASP A 291 -23.43 -14.34 18.26
N ASN A 292 -24.67 -14.01 18.67
CA ASN A 292 -25.05 -12.74 19.32
C ASN A 292 -24.76 -11.46 18.51
N TYR A 293 -24.85 -11.50 17.18
CA TYR A 293 -24.70 -10.32 16.31
C TYR A 293 -25.96 -10.02 15.50
N ASP A 294 -26.16 -8.74 15.17
CA ASP A 294 -27.18 -8.26 14.24
C ASP A 294 -26.61 -7.97 12.84
N GLU A 295 -25.34 -7.54 12.78
CA GLU A 295 -24.61 -7.22 11.55
C GLU A 295 -23.21 -7.83 11.54
N LEU A 296 -22.77 -8.29 10.37
CA LEU A 296 -21.44 -8.81 10.09
C LEU A 296 -20.88 -8.07 8.89
N ARG A 297 -19.63 -7.61 9.00
CA ARG A 297 -18.91 -6.92 7.93
C ARG A 297 -17.50 -7.45 7.81
N TRP A 298 -17.12 -7.85 6.60
CA TRP A 298 -15.71 -7.96 6.22
C TRP A 298 -15.23 -6.61 5.73
N LEU A 299 -14.14 -6.12 6.31
CA LEU A 299 -13.53 -4.83 6.01
C LEU A 299 -12.20 -5.04 5.27
N ASP A 300 -11.95 -4.21 4.26
CA ASP A 300 -10.69 -4.16 3.51
C ASP A 300 -9.64 -3.25 4.16
N GLU A 301 -8.49 -3.09 3.49
CA GLU A 301 -7.40 -2.22 3.92
C GLU A 301 -7.77 -0.73 4.08
N ASN A 302 -8.90 -0.30 3.51
CA ASN A 302 -9.42 1.05 3.61
C ASN A 302 -10.53 1.19 4.66
N GLY A 303 -10.85 0.11 5.38
CA GLY A 303 -11.96 0.06 6.34
C GLY A 303 -13.33 0.03 5.66
N SER A 304 -13.38 -0.21 4.35
CA SER A 304 -14.61 -0.31 3.59
C SER A 304 -15.21 -1.70 3.70
N THR A 305 -16.54 -1.78 3.82
CA THR A 305 -17.23 -3.07 3.82
C THR A 305 -17.22 -3.68 2.42
N ILE A 306 -16.56 -4.83 2.29
CA ILE A 306 -16.42 -5.57 1.03
C ILE A 306 -17.31 -6.83 0.96
N GLU A 307 -17.74 -7.36 2.11
CA GLU A 307 -18.67 -8.49 2.20
C GLU A 307 -19.48 -8.40 3.50
N THR A 308 -20.71 -8.90 3.49
CA THR A 308 -21.64 -8.90 4.65
C THR A 308 -22.20 -10.28 4.98
N SER A 309 -21.84 -11.30 4.20
CA SER A 309 -22.13 -12.69 4.48
C SER A 309 -21.04 -13.34 5.34
N GLU A 310 -21.37 -14.48 5.96
CA GLU A 310 -20.43 -15.28 6.77
C GLU A 310 -19.20 -15.70 5.97
N THR A 311 -19.31 -15.88 4.65
CA THR A 311 -18.21 -16.30 3.78
C THR A 311 -17.68 -15.14 2.95
N PHE A 312 -16.41 -14.79 3.14
CA PHE A 312 -15.66 -13.87 2.30
C PHE A 312 -14.82 -14.61 1.26
N ALA A 313 -15.15 -14.45 -0.02
CA ALA A 313 -14.43 -15.04 -1.14
C ALA A 313 -13.31 -14.10 -1.65
N TYR A 314 -12.16 -14.09 -0.96
CA TYR A 314 -11.01 -13.26 -1.33
C TYR A 314 -10.39 -13.62 -2.69
N GLY A 315 -10.75 -14.78 -3.28
CA GLY A 315 -10.41 -15.09 -4.67
C GLY A 315 -11.20 -14.30 -5.72
N GLN A 316 -12.29 -13.62 -5.32
CA GLN A 316 -13.17 -12.85 -6.20
C GLN A 316 -13.20 -11.36 -5.86
N THR A 317 -13.00 -11.02 -4.60
CA THR A 317 -13.01 -9.65 -4.10
C THR A 317 -11.66 -9.34 -3.46
N ASN A 318 -10.97 -8.30 -3.94
CA ASN A 318 -9.65 -7.92 -3.43
C ASN A 318 -9.76 -7.13 -2.12
N PRO A 319 -9.22 -7.62 -0.99
CA PRO A 319 -9.18 -6.85 0.24
C PRO A 319 -7.99 -5.89 0.34
N GLY A 320 -7.06 -5.91 -0.63
CA GLY A 320 -5.79 -5.21 -0.55
C GLY A 320 -4.75 -5.97 0.26
N VAL A 321 -4.04 -5.29 1.17
CA VAL A 321 -2.97 -5.89 1.99
C VAL A 321 -3.48 -6.62 3.24
N PHE A 322 -4.71 -6.34 3.71
CA PHE A 322 -5.33 -7.10 4.79
C PHE A 322 -6.87 -7.06 4.74
N ALA A 323 -7.53 -8.00 5.42
CA ALA A 323 -8.96 -7.93 5.74
C ALA A 323 -9.21 -8.29 7.20
N ARG A 324 -10.35 -7.88 7.76
CA ARG A 324 -10.84 -8.38 9.07
C ARG A 324 -12.35 -8.48 9.10
N VAL A 325 -12.90 -9.29 10.01
CA VAL A 325 -14.34 -9.35 10.24
C VAL A 325 -14.71 -8.59 11.51
N GLU A 326 -15.76 -7.77 11.41
CA GLU A 326 -16.40 -7.08 12.53
C GLU A 326 -17.85 -7.55 12.68
N LEU A 327 -18.24 -7.79 13.93
CA LEU A 327 -19.59 -8.18 14.34
C LEU A 327 -20.15 -7.09 15.24
N GLU A 328 -21.41 -6.71 15.01
CA GLU A 328 -22.07 -5.62 15.73
C GLU A 328 -23.47 -6.04 16.21
N SER A 329 -23.84 -5.60 17.41
CA SER A 329 -25.17 -5.73 17.99
C SER A 329 -25.46 -4.57 18.94
N ASP A 330 -26.71 -4.44 19.39
CA ASP A 330 -27.06 -3.50 20.47
C ASP A 330 -26.36 -3.83 21.82
N GLU A 331 -25.83 -5.05 21.99
CA GLU A 331 -25.19 -5.55 23.22
C GLU A 331 -23.65 -5.48 23.16
N GLY A 332 -23.06 -5.01 22.06
CA GLY A 332 -21.61 -4.86 21.91
C GLY A 332 -21.09 -5.21 20.53
N GLU A 333 -19.77 -5.24 20.41
CA GLU A 333 -19.03 -5.49 19.18
C GLU A 333 -17.90 -6.50 19.40
N ALA A 334 -17.51 -7.18 18.32
CA ALA A 334 -16.31 -8.01 18.27
C ALA A 334 -15.57 -7.85 16.93
N SER A 335 -14.25 -7.96 16.97
CA SER A 335 -13.41 -7.92 15.76
C SER A 335 -12.37 -9.04 15.80
N SER A 336 -12.15 -9.70 14.66
CA SER A 336 -10.99 -10.56 14.46
C SER A 336 -9.70 -9.73 14.44
N GLN A 337 -8.55 -10.39 14.58
CA GLN A 337 -7.28 -9.83 14.12
C GLN A 337 -7.25 -9.75 12.58
N PRO A 338 -6.37 -8.92 11.99
CA PRO A 338 -6.27 -8.79 10.55
C PRO A 338 -5.68 -10.06 9.90
N PHE A 339 -6.30 -10.49 8.81
CA PHE A 339 -5.78 -11.46 7.87
C PHE A 339 -4.90 -10.75 6.86
N GLN A 340 -3.62 -11.08 6.76
CA GLN A 340 -2.69 -10.43 5.82
C GLN A 340 -2.74 -11.11 4.46
N PHE A 341 -2.88 -10.33 3.38
CA PHE A 341 -2.86 -10.84 2.01
C PHE A 341 -1.62 -10.38 1.26
N ASN A 342 -1.11 -11.24 0.38
CA ASN A 342 -0.33 -10.79 -0.75
C ASN A 342 -1.31 -10.39 -1.84
N PRO A 343 -1.29 -9.12 -2.29
CA PRO A 343 -2.13 -8.69 -3.40
C PRO A 343 -1.85 -9.54 -4.65
N ALA A 344 -2.85 -9.68 -5.51
CA ALA A 344 -2.87 -10.65 -6.61
C ALA A 344 -1.65 -10.62 -7.53
N ILE A 345 -1.02 -9.45 -7.67
CA ILE A 345 -0.05 -9.14 -8.72
C ILE A 345 1.15 -8.45 -8.08
N GLY A 346 1.66 -8.92 -6.93
CA GLY A 346 2.87 -8.37 -6.31
C GLY A 346 2.76 -6.90 -5.88
N ARG A 347 3.82 -6.33 -5.31
CA ARG A 347 3.87 -4.91 -4.95
C ARG A 347 4.60 -4.11 -6.01
N TRP A 348 4.31 -2.82 -6.02
CA TRP A 348 4.98 -1.83 -6.84
C TRP A 348 5.75 -0.85 -5.94
N PRO A 349 6.76 -1.31 -5.17
CA PRO A 349 7.45 -0.46 -4.23
C PRO A 349 8.21 0.64 -4.98
N ARG A 350 8.22 1.84 -4.40
CA ARG A 350 9.03 2.93 -4.91
C ARG A 350 10.50 2.67 -4.59
N GLU A 351 11.31 2.54 -5.64
CA GLU A 351 12.77 2.32 -5.53
C GLU A 351 13.50 3.65 -5.27
N THR A 352 13.11 4.71 -5.98
CA THR A 352 13.81 6.00 -5.91
C THR A 352 12.93 7.17 -6.36
N GLY A 353 13.34 8.38 -5.97
CA GLY A 353 12.84 9.67 -6.45
C GLY A 353 13.99 10.53 -6.94
N HIS A 354 14.05 10.80 -8.24
CA HIS A 354 15.09 11.65 -8.84
C HIS A 354 14.65 13.12 -8.81
N THR A 355 15.50 14.01 -8.28
CA THR A 355 15.14 15.39 -7.87
C THR A 355 15.98 16.49 -8.51
N GLU A 356 16.76 16.16 -9.54
CA GLU A 356 17.66 17.08 -10.23
C GLU A 356 16.90 18.22 -10.93
N ALA A 357 15.65 17.95 -11.31
CA ALA A 357 14.78 18.92 -11.95
C ALA A 357 14.44 20.08 -11.00
N THR A 358 14.54 21.30 -11.51
CA THR A 358 14.28 22.53 -10.75
C THR A 358 12.93 23.16 -11.05
N ASP A 359 12.23 22.62 -12.05
CA ASP A 359 10.85 22.92 -12.44
C ASP A 359 10.15 21.60 -12.82
N ARG A 360 8.88 21.67 -13.20
CA ARG A 360 8.03 20.51 -13.54
C ARG A 360 8.70 19.56 -14.54
N VAL A 361 8.69 18.26 -14.23
CA VAL A 361 9.08 17.18 -15.15
C VAL A 361 7.87 16.84 -16.03
N GLU A 362 8.10 16.66 -17.33
CA GLU A 362 7.05 16.46 -18.35
C GLU A 362 7.10 15.07 -18.96
N THR A 363 8.28 14.44 -18.98
CA THR A 363 8.50 13.17 -19.69
C THR A 363 9.44 12.27 -18.91
N VAL A 364 9.20 10.97 -19.04
CA VAL A 364 10.12 9.88 -18.67
C VAL A 364 10.36 8.98 -19.89
N ALA A 365 11.52 8.34 -19.94
CA ALA A 365 11.88 7.41 -21.01
C ALA A 365 12.88 6.37 -20.53
N TRP A 366 12.81 5.17 -21.12
CA TRP A 366 13.68 4.05 -20.81
C TRP A 366 14.44 3.56 -22.05
N SER A 367 15.64 3.06 -21.83
CA SER A 367 16.26 2.01 -22.64
C SER A 367 16.59 0.83 -21.72
N ASP A 368 17.19 -0.23 -22.25
CA ASP A 368 17.64 -1.38 -21.44
C ASP A 368 18.49 -0.97 -20.22
N ASP A 369 19.42 -0.03 -20.43
CA ASP A 369 20.43 0.35 -19.43
C ASP A 369 20.32 1.81 -18.95
N LEU A 370 19.36 2.60 -19.48
CA LEU A 370 19.21 4.03 -19.14
C LEU A 370 17.78 4.42 -18.75
N PHE A 371 17.69 5.32 -17.78
CA PHE A 371 16.47 6.05 -17.43
C PHE A 371 16.69 7.54 -17.66
N ALA A 372 15.77 8.18 -18.37
CA ALA A 372 15.80 9.60 -18.63
C ALA A 372 14.51 10.29 -18.20
N TYR A 373 14.63 11.52 -17.71
CA TYR A 373 13.49 12.39 -17.44
C TYR A 373 13.85 13.85 -17.73
N GLY A 374 12.86 14.63 -18.17
CA GLY A 374 13.09 16.01 -18.56
C GLY A 374 11.85 16.88 -18.43
N GLY A 375 12.04 18.20 -18.44
CA GLY A 375 10.91 19.11 -18.22
C GLY A 375 11.17 20.60 -18.43
N ARG A 376 10.44 21.41 -17.67
CA ARG A 376 10.30 22.87 -17.84
C ARG A 376 11.49 23.69 -17.41
N ASP A 377 12.48 23.11 -16.75
CA ASP A 377 13.75 23.78 -16.53
C ASP A 377 14.68 23.69 -17.76
N GLY A 378 14.22 23.01 -18.81
CA GLY A 378 14.97 22.72 -20.03
C GLY A 378 16.04 21.65 -19.83
N GLY A 379 16.07 21.02 -18.67
CA GLY A 379 16.92 19.88 -18.38
C GLY A 379 16.30 18.58 -18.89
N LEU A 380 17.16 17.75 -19.45
CA LEU A 380 16.97 16.31 -19.55
C LEU A 380 18.11 15.65 -18.78
N HIS A 381 17.77 14.81 -17.81
CA HIS A 381 18.69 14.11 -16.95
C HIS A 381 18.64 12.62 -17.27
N VAL A 382 19.80 11.97 -17.31
CA VAL A 382 19.94 10.56 -17.65
C VAL A 382 20.73 9.83 -16.58
N HIS A 383 20.24 8.68 -16.17
CA HIS A 383 20.82 7.79 -15.17
C HIS A 383 20.98 6.37 -15.74
N GLU A 384 21.96 5.61 -15.26
CA GLU A 384 22.03 4.16 -15.52
C GLU A 384 20.94 3.45 -14.72
N THR A 385 20.36 2.38 -15.28
CA THR A 385 19.43 1.50 -14.57
C THR A 385 20.18 0.47 -13.72
N GLY A 386 19.70 0.19 -12.50
CA GLY A 386 20.32 -0.78 -11.58
C GLY A 386 20.46 -0.26 -10.14
N ASP A 387 21.18 -1.01 -9.29
CA ASP A 387 21.19 -0.81 -7.83
C ASP A 387 21.57 0.62 -7.35
N GLU A 388 22.39 1.36 -8.11
CA GLU A 388 22.96 2.64 -7.68
C GLU A 388 22.42 3.87 -8.45
N TRP A 389 21.61 3.69 -9.51
CA TRP A 389 21.04 4.73 -10.37
C TRP A 389 22.00 5.91 -10.68
N GLU A 390 23.23 5.60 -11.11
CA GLU A 390 24.28 6.61 -11.26
C GLU A 390 23.94 7.63 -12.36
N HIS A 391 24.15 8.91 -12.08
CA HIS A 391 23.95 9.98 -13.07
C HIS A 391 24.95 9.86 -14.22
N VAL A 392 24.44 9.80 -15.46
CA VAL A 392 25.21 9.67 -16.70
C VAL A 392 25.46 11.04 -17.34
N GLU A 393 24.40 11.80 -17.61
CA GLU A 393 24.50 13.06 -18.36
C GLU A 393 23.31 13.99 -18.08
N SER A 394 23.51 15.30 -18.29
CA SER A 394 22.43 16.29 -18.35
C SER A 394 22.52 17.13 -19.64
N ILE A 395 21.46 17.10 -20.45
CA ILE A 395 21.33 17.93 -21.64
C ILE A 395 20.49 19.16 -21.26
N LEU A 396 20.97 20.36 -21.59
CA LEU A 396 20.28 21.62 -21.30
C LEU A 396 19.83 22.31 -22.59
N LEU A 397 18.52 22.38 -22.78
CA LEU A 397 17.86 23.14 -23.84
C LEU A 397 17.55 24.57 -23.36
N ASN A 398 17.34 25.49 -24.29
CA ASN A 398 16.81 26.83 -23.97
C ASN A 398 15.27 26.88 -24.12
N ALA A 399 14.64 25.73 -23.99
CA ALA A 399 13.23 25.41 -24.23
C ALA A 399 12.84 24.31 -23.24
N PHE A 400 11.55 24.11 -23.00
CA PHE A 400 11.07 23.00 -22.18
C PHE A 400 11.24 21.69 -22.96
N VAL A 401 11.60 20.62 -22.27
CA VAL A 401 11.55 19.27 -22.83
C VAL A 401 10.15 18.73 -22.57
N LEU A 402 9.39 18.43 -23.61
CA LEU A 402 8.00 17.97 -23.50
C LEU A 402 7.85 16.46 -23.72
N VAL A 403 8.70 15.88 -24.58
CA VAL A 403 8.72 14.44 -24.85
C VAL A 403 10.15 13.96 -25.07
N ALA A 404 10.46 12.77 -24.55
CA ALA A 404 11.72 12.08 -24.79
C ALA A 404 11.44 10.60 -25.06
N ARG A 405 12.10 10.02 -26.07
CA ARG A 405 12.03 8.57 -26.36
C ARG A 405 13.37 8.05 -26.88
N PHE A 406 13.86 6.96 -26.31
CA PHE A 406 14.98 6.21 -26.87
C PHE A 406 14.54 5.43 -28.11
N ASP A 407 15.49 5.15 -29.01
CA ASP A 407 15.28 4.16 -30.06
C ASP A 407 15.37 2.73 -29.49
N SER A 408 14.96 1.70 -30.24
CA SER A 408 14.83 0.34 -29.70
C SER A 408 16.15 -0.27 -29.23
N ASP A 409 17.28 0.14 -29.84
CA ASP A 409 18.63 -0.26 -29.44
C ASP A 409 19.21 0.62 -28.30
N GLY A 410 18.55 1.73 -27.93
CA GLY A 410 19.04 2.70 -26.93
C GLY A 410 20.26 3.51 -27.37
N ASP A 411 20.65 3.42 -28.65
CA ASP A 411 21.80 4.12 -29.25
C ASP A 411 21.49 5.60 -29.51
N ARG A 412 20.21 5.97 -29.58
CA ARG A 412 19.76 7.35 -29.81
C ARG A 412 18.63 7.76 -28.89
N LEU A 413 18.56 9.05 -28.64
CA LEU A 413 17.51 9.70 -27.87
C LEU A 413 16.95 10.88 -28.66
N GLY A 414 15.64 10.90 -28.87
CA GLY A 414 14.94 12.04 -29.45
C GLY A 414 14.28 12.90 -28.39
N LEU A 415 14.34 14.22 -28.57
CA LEU A 415 13.85 15.22 -27.61
C LEU A 415 12.97 16.25 -28.32
N GLY A 416 11.71 16.31 -27.96
CA GLY A 416 10.76 17.32 -28.42
C GLY A 416 10.65 18.48 -27.43
N SER A 417 10.60 19.71 -27.96
CA SER A 417 10.56 20.92 -27.14
C SER A 417 9.36 21.84 -27.38
N ASP A 418 9.11 22.76 -26.44
CA ASP A 418 8.02 23.73 -26.53
C ASP A 418 8.17 24.78 -27.64
N ASP A 419 9.39 24.98 -28.15
CA ASP A 419 9.65 25.81 -29.33
C ASP A 419 9.52 25.06 -30.66
N GLY A 420 9.10 23.80 -30.64
CA GLY A 420 8.81 22.99 -31.83
C GLY A 420 10.04 22.28 -32.43
N GLU A 421 11.19 22.31 -31.75
CA GLU A 421 12.37 21.59 -32.22
C GLU A 421 12.31 20.10 -31.81
N LEU A 422 12.68 19.21 -32.74
CA LEU A 422 13.05 17.82 -32.42
C LEU A 422 14.56 17.68 -32.53
N MET A 423 15.23 17.32 -31.43
CA MET A 423 16.67 17.07 -31.39
C MET A 423 16.93 15.58 -31.27
N ILE A 424 17.79 15.03 -32.14
CA ILE A 424 18.25 13.64 -32.06
C ILE A 424 19.69 13.62 -31.55
N VAL A 425 19.96 12.82 -30.52
CA VAL A 425 21.24 12.73 -29.82
C VAL A 425 21.75 11.29 -29.83
N ASP A 426 23.07 11.11 -30.00
CA ASP A 426 23.76 9.82 -29.82
C ASP A 426 24.00 9.57 -28.32
N THR A 427 23.52 8.46 -27.77
CA THR A 427 23.59 8.21 -26.31
C THR A 427 24.99 7.82 -25.83
N SER A 428 25.85 7.36 -26.73
CA SER A 428 27.23 6.99 -26.40
C SER A 428 28.16 8.19 -26.22
N SER A 429 27.90 9.27 -26.94
CA SER A 429 28.73 10.48 -27.00
C SER A 429 28.01 11.74 -26.54
N TRP A 430 26.68 11.69 -26.43
CA TRP A 430 25.79 12.80 -26.16
C TRP A 430 25.92 13.95 -27.17
N GLU A 431 26.40 13.66 -28.39
CA GLU A 431 26.48 14.62 -29.49
C GLU A 431 25.16 14.66 -30.27
N VAL A 432 24.72 15.88 -30.63
CA VAL A 432 23.55 16.08 -31.48
C VAL A 432 23.84 15.55 -32.89
N LEU A 433 23.02 14.60 -33.34
CA LEU A 433 23.06 14.01 -34.67
C LEU A 433 22.29 14.84 -35.69
N GLU A 434 21.11 15.34 -35.32
CA GLU A 434 20.25 16.16 -36.18
C GLU A 434 19.29 17.04 -35.35
N THR A 435 18.79 18.11 -35.94
CA THR A 435 17.73 18.97 -35.37
C THR A 435 16.73 19.37 -36.44
N PHE A 436 15.45 19.21 -36.13
CA PHE A 436 14.31 19.51 -37.00
C PHE A 436 13.50 20.68 -36.43
N ASP A 437 13.09 21.62 -37.28
CA ASP A 437 12.40 22.86 -36.91
C ASP A 437 11.10 23.09 -37.71
N GLU A 438 10.44 22.00 -38.13
CA GLU A 438 9.21 22.08 -38.95
C GLU A 438 7.92 22.27 -38.15
N VAL A 439 7.88 21.90 -36.88
CA VAL A 439 6.70 22.04 -36.01
C VAL A 439 6.61 23.48 -35.49
N GLU A 440 5.41 24.08 -35.43
CA GLU A 440 5.27 25.51 -35.07
C GLU A 440 5.64 25.82 -33.61
N SER A 441 5.24 24.95 -32.69
CA SER A 441 5.55 24.97 -31.25
C SER A 441 5.02 23.70 -30.58
N ASP A 442 5.36 23.48 -29.31
CA ASP A 442 4.81 22.41 -28.47
C ASP A 442 4.85 21.02 -29.14
N LEU A 443 6.06 20.52 -29.40
CA LEU A 443 6.25 19.17 -29.95
C LEU A 443 6.09 18.13 -28.82
N GLU A 444 4.90 17.55 -28.72
CA GLU A 444 4.56 16.52 -27.73
C GLU A 444 4.44 15.12 -28.36
N GLY A 445 4.02 15.04 -29.63
CA GLY A 445 3.96 13.78 -30.36
C GLY A 445 5.30 13.39 -30.97
N PHE A 446 5.91 12.29 -30.51
CA PHE A 446 7.16 11.76 -31.07
C PHE A 446 7.25 10.24 -30.93
N ALA A 447 7.62 9.53 -32.01
CA ALA A 447 7.89 8.10 -31.99
C ALA A 447 9.00 7.68 -32.96
N TRP A 448 9.74 6.64 -32.58
CA TRP A 448 10.60 5.86 -33.47
C TRP A 448 9.79 4.75 -34.16
N SER A 449 10.12 4.43 -35.40
CA SER A 449 9.61 3.20 -36.02
C SER A 449 10.17 1.97 -35.29
N PRO A 450 9.47 0.82 -35.19
CA PRO A 450 9.94 -0.37 -34.46
C PRO A 450 11.27 -0.96 -34.92
N ASN A 451 11.74 -0.59 -36.11
CA ASN A 451 13.00 -1.01 -36.70
C ASN A 451 14.05 0.11 -36.79
N ASP A 452 13.82 1.23 -36.09
CA ASP A 452 14.66 2.43 -36.00
C ASP A 452 15.09 3.02 -37.36
N SER A 453 14.33 2.75 -38.43
CA SER A 453 14.63 3.27 -39.78
C SER A 453 13.95 4.60 -40.08
N ALA A 454 12.97 5.01 -39.28
CA ALA A 454 12.26 6.27 -39.42
C ALA A 454 11.88 6.87 -38.05
N VAL A 455 11.60 8.18 -38.05
CA VAL A 455 10.99 8.91 -36.92
C VAL A 455 9.75 9.66 -37.39
N ALA A 456 8.78 9.78 -36.50
CA ALA A 456 7.58 10.56 -36.70
C ALA A 456 7.40 11.57 -35.57
N TYR A 457 7.01 12.80 -35.90
CA TYR A 457 6.86 13.87 -34.91
C TYR A 457 5.81 14.90 -35.32
N GLY A 458 5.12 15.46 -34.33
CA GLY A 458 4.07 16.45 -34.50
C GLY A 458 3.83 17.27 -33.22
N GLY A 459 3.09 18.37 -33.36
CA GLY A 459 2.78 19.29 -32.27
C GLY A 459 1.73 20.31 -32.69
N GLU A 460 1.90 21.57 -32.31
CA GLU A 460 1.04 22.66 -32.80
C GLU A 460 1.16 22.79 -34.33
N GLY A 461 0.01 22.84 -35.02
CA GLY A 461 -0.10 22.85 -36.49
C GLY A 461 -0.96 21.70 -37.01
N GLY A 462 -0.89 20.54 -36.35
CA GLY A 462 -1.66 19.33 -36.69
C GLY A 462 -0.98 18.41 -37.70
N GLU A 463 0.11 18.86 -38.33
CA GLU A 463 0.89 18.01 -39.23
C GLU A 463 1.80 17.04 -38.47
N VAL A 464 1.89 15.79 -38.96
CA VAL A 464 2.87 14.79 -38.51
C VAL A 464 3.91 14.58 -39.60
N TYR A 465 5.17 14.85 -39.28
CA TYR A 465 6.32 14.73 -40.18
C TYR A 465 6.99 13.37 -40.00
N VAL A 466 7.32 12.70 -41.11
CA VAL A 466 8.06 11.42 -41.08
C VAL A 466 9.40 11.59 -41.80
N ARG A 467 10.49 11.16 -41.15
CA ARG A 467 11.87 11.24 -41.67
C ARG A 467 12.53 9.87 -41.69
N ALA A 468 13.35 9.61 -42.69
CA ALA A 468 14.22 8.44 -42.71
C ALA A 468 15.43 8.67 -41.79
N VAL A 469 15.82 7.69 -40.99
CA VAL A 469 16.95 7.80 -40.05
C VAL A 469 18.32 7.66 -40.74
N GLU A 470 18.39 6.96 -41.88
CA GLU A 470 19.67 6.75 -42.61
C GLU A 470 20.31 8.09 -43.05
N ASP A 471 19.50 9.06 -43.47
CA ASP A 471 19.96 10.33 -44.02
C ASP A 471 19.09 11.55 -43.67
N TRP A 472 18.13 11.40 -42.75
CA TRP A 472 17.20 12.44 -42.29
C TRP A 472 16.34 13.05 -43.40
N SER A 473 16.21 12.35 -44.53
CA SER A 473 15.37 12.81 -45.64
C SER A 473 13.88 12.72 -45.28
N PRO A 474 13.04 13.67 -45.74
CA PRO A 474 11.60 13.58 -45.56
C PRO A 474 11.03 12.38 -46.33
N VAL A 475 10.23 11.56 -45.63
CA VAL A 475 9.50 10.42 -46.21
C VAL A 475 8.08 10.85 -46.59
N THR A 476 7.33 11.43 -45.64
CA THR A 476 5.97 11.92 -45.86
C THR A 476 5.59 12.98 -44.80
N THR A 477 4.46 13.64 -45.03
CA THR A 477 3.76 14.49 -44.05
C THR A 477 2.30 14.07 -44.04
N LEU A 478 1.75 13.80 -42.86
CA LEU A 478 0.35 13.43 -42.65
C LEU A 478 -0.41 14.69 -42.18
N GLU A 479 -1.56 14.96 -42.79
CA GLU A 479 -2.28 16.24 -42.66
C GLU A 479 -3.78 16.05 -42.33
N GLU A 480 -4.21 14.89 -41.84
CA GLU A 480 -5.64 14.66 -41.57
C GLU A 480 -6.11 15.26 -40.23
N GLY A 481 -5.17 15.53 -39.31
CA GLY A 481 -5.45 16.26 -38.07
C GLY A 481 -5.52 17.77 -38.31
N ASP A 482 -6.61 18.41 -37.90
CA ASP A 482 -6.83 19.85 -38.09
C ASP A 482 -6.36 20.70 -36.87
N VAL A 483 -5.84 20.05 -35.81
CA VAL A 483 -5.46 20.66 -34.52
C VAL A 483 -4.20 19.99 -33.95
N ARG A 484 -3.58 20.60 -32.94
CA ARG A 484 -2.38 20.13 -32.24
C ARG A 484 -2.40 18.63 -31.91
N VAL A 485 -1.31 17.96 -32.28
CA VAL A 485 -1.00 16.56 -32.01
C VAL A 485 -0.36 16.47 -30.63
N GLU A 486 -0.92 15.64 -29.74
CA GLU A 486 -0.38 15.44 -28.38
C GLU A 486 0.35 14.07 -28.30
N GLY A 487 -0.06 13.05 -29.07
CA GLY A 487 0.56 11.73 -29.11
C GLY A 487 0.78 11.18 -30.52
N VAL A 488 1.89 10.47 -30.72
CA VAL A 488 2.23 9.72 -31.95
C VAL A 488 2.82 8.38 -31.52
N THR A 489 2.38 7.28 -32.13
CA THR A 489 2.88 5.92 -31.87
C THR A 489 2.95 5.10 -33.16
N TRP A 490 3.68 3.99 -33.11
CA TRP A 490 4.07 3.20 -34.27
C TRP A 490 4.03 1.69 -33.95
N SER A 491 3.41 0.89 -34.83
CA SER A 491 3.53 -0.58 -34.85
C SER A 491 4.29 -1.05 -36.10
N ASP A 492 4.41 -2.36 -36.33
CA ASP A 492 5.07 -2.87 -37.55
C ASP A 492 4.28 -2.52 -38.84
N ASP A 493 2.96 -2.33 -38.73
CA ASP A 493 2.05 -2.15 -39.86
C ASP A 493 1.37 -0.76 -39.91
N TYR A 494 1.29 -0.03 -38.79
CA TYR A 494 0.55 1.23 -38.69
C TYR A 494 1.30 2.35 -37.96
N LEU A 495 0.99 3.59 -38.32
CA LEU A 495 1.29 4.79 -37.54
C LEU A 495 -0.02 5.41 -37.07
N ALA A 496 -0.11 5.75 -35.79
CA ALA A 496 -1.27 6.40 -35.21
C ALA A 496 -0.87 7.73 -34.55
N TYR A 497 -1.78 8.70 -34.58
CA TYR A 497 -1.61 9.96 -33.86
C TYR A 497 -2.95 10.53 -33.41
N GLY A 498 -2.94 11.27 -32.30
CA GLY A 498 -4.14 11.89 -31.73
C GLY A 498 -3.83 13.20 -31.02
N GLY A 499 -4.86 14.00 -30.79
CA GLY A 499 -4.68 15.27 -30.08
C GLY A 499 -5.98 16.04 -29.81
N ARG A 500 -5.93 17.35 -30.09
CA ARG A 500 -6.97 18.31 -29.65
C ARG A 500 -8.26 18.32 -30.46
N ASP A 501 -8.30 17.60 -31.58
CA ASP A 501 -9.54 17.32 -32.31
C ASP A 501 -10.39 16.23 -31.63
N ALA A 502 -9.88 15.59 -30.57
CA ALA A 502 -10.48 14.45 -29.87
C ALA A 502 -10.61 13.19 -30.74
N GLU A 503 -9.80 13.09 -31.80
CA GLU A 503 -9.78 11.96 -32.73
C GLU A 503 -8.40 11.27 -32.69
N VAL A 504 -8.38 9.98 -33.04
CA VAL A 504 -7.15 9.22 -33.33
C VAL A 504 -7.16 8.83 -34.80
N HIS A 505 -6.11 9.19 -35.54
CA HIS A 505 -5.98 8.95 -36.97
C HIS A 505 -4.99 7.81 -37.22
N ILE A 506 -5.37 6.83 -38.04
CA ILE A 506 -4.56 5.64 -38.33
C ILE A 506 -4.12 5.65 -39.79
N HIS A 507 -2.84 5.39 -40.01
CA HIS A 507 -2.24 5.27 -41.34
C HIS A 507 -1.52 3.92 -41.49
N GLU A 508 -1.71 3.26 -42.63
CA GLU A 508 -0.86 2.12 -43.01
C GLU A 508 0.58 2.62 -43.26
N ILE A 509 1.58 1.81 -42.91
CA ILE A 509 2.97 2.20 -43.13
C ILE A 509 3.36 1.97 -44.59
N GLY A 510 3.82 3.06 -45.21
CA GLY A 510 4.37 3.05 -46.56
C GLY A 510 5.85 2.67 -46.63
N SER A 511 6.31 2.41 -47.86
CA SER A 511 7.74 2.34 -48.16
C SER A 511 8.44 3.69 -47.88
N ALA A 512 9.73 3.64 -47.53
CA ALA A 512 10.60 4.81 -47.38
C ALA A 512 10.67 5.71 -48.64
N ASP A 513 10.26 5.22 -49.81
CA ASP A 513 10.14 6.02 -51.05
C ASP A 513 8.85 6.89 -51.09
N GLY A 514 8.00 6.84 -50.06
CA GLY A 514 6.79 7.67 -49.90
C GLY A 514 5.48 7.04 -50.42
N ASP A 515 5.50 5.79 -50.89
CA ASP A 515 4.31 5.05 -51.32
C ASP A 515 3.72 4.23 -50.15
N GLY A 516 2.41 4.35 -49.84
CA GLY A 516 1.71 3.46 -48.90
C GLY A 516 1.34 4.02 -47.53
N TRP A 517 1.34 5.36 -47.37
CA TRP A 517 0.93 6.06 -46.13
C TRP A 517 -0.57 6.40 -46.08
N ASP A 518 -1.41 5.49 -46.58
CA ASP A 518 -2.83 5.73 -46.74
C ASP A 518 -3.52 5.84 -45.38
N HIS A 519 -4.38 6.84 -45.22
CA HIS A 519 -5.26 6.96 -44.05
C HIS A 519 -6.30 5.83 -44.10
N VAL A 520 -6.32 4.99 -43.05
CA VAL A 520 -7.16 3.77 -43.01
C VAL A 520 -8.35 3.88 -42.07
N ASP A 521 -8.24 4.63 -40.98
CA ASP A 521 -9.35 4.84 -40.05
C ASP A 521 -9.20 6.09 -39.17
N THR A 522 -10.31 6.52 -38.57
CA THR A 522 -10.39 7.58 -37.55
C THR A 522 -11.26 7.10 -36.39
N PHE A 523 -10.75 7.17 -35.16
CA PHE A 523 -11.53 6.88 -33.95
C PHE A 523 -12.05 8.16 -33.33
N ASP A 524 -13.36 8.23 -33.10
CA ASP A 524 -14.10 9.39 -32.57
C ASP A 524 -14.87 9.07 -31.28
N ASP A 525 -14.36 8.13 -30.48
CA ASP A 525 -15.02 7.67 -29.25
C ASP A 525 -14.91 8.65 -28.08
N ALA A 526 -13.83 9.43 -28.03
CA ALA A 526 -13.53 10.32 -26.92
C ALA A 526 -14.38 11.61 -26.95
N ASP A 527 -14.81 12.07 -25.78
CA ASP A 527 -15.62 13.29 -25.65
C ASP A 527 -14.75 14.58 -25.54
N GLU A 528 -13.44 14.44 -25.31
CA GLU A 528 -12.47 15.50 -25.09
C GLU A 528 -11.08 15.12 -25.66
N ILE A 529 -10.13 16.06 -25.61
CA ILE A 529 -8.74 15.95 -26.10
C ILE A 529 -8.13 14.57 -25.81
N ILE A 530 -7.53 13.97 -26.83
CA ILE A 530 -6.64 12.81 -26.70
C ILE A 530 -5.28 13.32 -26.20
N GLU A 531 -4.80 12.77 -25.09
CA GLU A 531 -3.53 13.21 -24.49
C GLU A 531 -2.38 12.27 -24.88
N ALA A 532 -2.64 10.96 -24.99
CA ALA A 532 -1.67 9.98 -25.47
C ALA A 532 -2.34 8.87 -26.27
N VAL A 533 -1.56 8.25 -27.17
CA VAL A 533 -1.95 7.12 -28.02
C VAL A 533 -0.76 6.16 -28.07
N GLU A 534 -0.95 4.88 -27.79
CA GLU A 534 0.12 3.89 -27.75
C GLU A 534 -0.33 2.53 -28.28
N PHE A 535 0.41 1.94 -29.22
CA PHE A 535 0.24 0.55 -29.60
C PHE A 535 0.78 -0.37 -28.49
N SER A 536 0.12 -1.51 -28.27
CA SER A 536 0.70 -2.56 -27.44
C SER A 536 2.00 -3.08 -28.08
N PRO A 537 3.01 -3.52 -27.31
CA PRO A 537 4.24 -4.10 -27.84
C PRO A 537 4.05 -5.23 -28.87
N SER A 538 3.03 -6.07 -28.74
CA SER A 538 2.66 -7.05 -29.78
C SER A 538 2.14 -6.44 -31.07
N GLY A 539 1.61 -5.21 -31.03
CA GLY A 539 0.85 -4.57 -32.09
C GLY A 539 -0.58 -5.07 -32.22
N ASP A 540 -1.05 -5.96 -31.33
CA ASP A 540 -2.39 -6.55 -31.38
C ASP A 540 -3.49 -5.60 -30.83
N ALA A 541 -3.10 -4.57 -30.07
CA ALA A 541 -4.01 -3.56 -29.54
C ALA A 541 -3.46 -2.13 -29.68
N ILE A 542 -4.34 -1.14 -29.60
CA ILE A 542 -4.03 0.27 -29.45
C ILE A 542 -4.83 0.85 -28.29
N GLY A 543 -4.13 1.54 -27.39
CA GLY A 543 -4.70 2.32 -26.30
C GLY A 543 -4.66 3.81 -26.62
N TYR A 544 -5.66 4.57 -26.18
CA TYR A 544 -5.61 6.03 -26.19
C TYR A 544 -6.38 6.62 -25.02
N CYS A 545 -5.84 7.67 -24.42
CA CYS A 545 -6.37 8.28 -23.22
C CYS A 545 -6.85 9.71 -23.45
N SER A 546 -7.86 10.13 -22.69
CA SER A 546 -8.53 11.41 -22.90
C SER A 546 -8.75 12.20 -21.60
N ARG A 547 -8.87 13.52 -21.76
CA ARG A 547 -9.33 14.43 -20.70
C ARG A 547 -10.78 14.19 -20.27
N ASP A 548 -11.54 13.34 -20.95
CA ASP A 548 -12.84 12.88 -20.48
C ASP A 548 -12.75 11.90 -19.30
N GLY A 549 -11.53 11.50 -18.94
CA GLY A 549 -11.20 10.64 -17.80
C GLY A 549 -11.26 9.15 -18.11
N ARG A 550 -11.11 8.79 -19.39
CA ARG A 550 -11.15 7.40 -19.86
C ARG A 550 -9.91 7.03 -20.67
N VAL A 551 -9.65 5.73 -20.69
CA VAL A 551 -8.77 5.07 -21.64
C VAL A 551 -9.62 4.15 -22.50
N TYR A 552 -9.43 4.23 -23.81
CA TYR A 552 -10.10 3.41 -24.80
C TYR A 552 -9.09 2.43 -25.37
N VAL A 553 -9.50 1.16 -25.52
CA VAL A 553 -8.63 0.13 -26.09
C VAL A 553 -9.33 -0.55 -27.25
N ARG A 554 -8.66 -0.60 -28.39
CA ARG A 554 -9.11 -1.27 -29.62
C ARG A 554 -8.14 -2.39 -29.99
N GLU A 555 -8.66 -3.47 -30.55
CA GLU A 555 -7.83 -4.47 -31.23
C GLU A 555 -7.44 -3.97 -32.64
N THR A 556 -6.36 -4.46 -33.24
CA THR A 556 -5.82 -3.92 -34.52
C THR A 556 -6.21 -4.70 -35.78
N ASP A 557 -6.82 -5.88 -35.68
CA ASP A 557 -7.28 -6.70 -36.81
C ASP A 557 -8.50 -6.06 -37.52
N GLU A 558 -9.53 -5.69 -36.77
CA GLU A 558 -10.77 -5.08 -37.27
C GLU A 558 -11.08 -3.70 -36.65
N TRP A 559 -10.17 -3.19 -35.80
CA TRP A 559 -10.32 -1.94 -35.05
C TRP A 559 -11.52 -1.92 -34.10
N GLU A 560 -12.00 -3.06 -33.59
CA GLU A 560 -13.10 -3.11 -32.61
C GLU A 560 -12.69 -2.55 -31.24
N LEU A 561 -13.55 -1.72 -30.63
CA LEU A 561 -13.38 -1.26 -29.24
C LEU A 561 -13.62 -2.43 -28.28
N ILE A 562 -12.55 -2.90 -27.64
CA ILE A 562 -12.58 -4.04 -26.72
C ILE A 562 -12.84 -3.61 -25.28
N GLU A 563 -12.38 -2.43 -24.87
CA GLU A 563 -12.62 -1.90 -23.52
C GLU A 563 -12.67 -0.37 -23.47
N THR A 564 -13.38 0.16 -22.47
CA THR A 564 -13.35 1.56 -22.04
C THR A 564 -13.14 1.62 -20.53
N ILE A 565 -11.91 1.90 -20.12
CA ILE A 565 -11.51 2.01 -18.72
C ILE A 565 -11.90 3.40 -18.21
N ASN A 566 -12.67 3.45 -17.12
CA ASN A 566 -13.08 4.71 -16.49
C ASN A 566 -12.21 4.99 -15.27
N VAL A 567 -11.19 5.83 -15.45
CA VAL A 567 -10.26 6.25 -14.40
C VAL A 567 -10.92 7.25 -13.46
N GLY A 568 -11.84 8.08 -13.96
CA GLY A 568 -12.65 9.00 -13.16
C GLY A 568 -12.06 10.41 -13.01
N SER A 569 -10.85 10.63 -13.50
CA SER A 569 -10.18 11.94 -13.64
C SER A 569 -9.38 11.98 -14.95
N MET A 570 -9.01 13.18 -15.41
CA MET A 570 -8.34 13.36 -16.71
C MET A 570 -7.09 12.47 -16.78
N VAL A 571 -6.97 11.67 -17.85
CA VAL A 571 -5.81 10.81 -18.05
C VAL A 571 -4.83 11.56 -18.95
N ARG A 572 -3.58 11.68 -18.52
CA ARG A 572 -2.53 12.47 -19.19
C ARG A 572 -1.65 11.64 -20.11
N ASP A 573 -1.40 10.41 -19.70
CA ASP A 573 -0.49 9.53 -20.42
C ASP A 573 -0.84 8.07 -20.14
N ILE A 574 -0.44 7.19 -21.05
CA ILE A 574 -0.56 5.74 -20.93
C ILE A 574 0.70 5.08 -21.44
N ASP A 575 1.05 3.93 -20.87
CA ASP A 575 2.10 3.07 -21.43
C ASP A 575 1.78 1.60 -21.18
N TRP A 576 2.23 0.74 -22.09
CA TRP A 576 2.06 -0.70 -22.03
C TRP A 576 3.30 -1.37 -21.44
N GLY A 577 3.10 -2.43 -20.66
CA GLY A 577 4.21 -3.31 -20.29
C GLY A 577 4.72 -4.09 -21.50
N GLY A 578 6.02 -4.37 -21.55
CA GLY A 578 6.74 -5.02 -22.66
C GLY A 578 6.21 -6.40 -23.06
N GLU A 579 5.61 -7.14 -22.12
CA GLU A 579 4.95 -8.43 -22.38
C GLU A 579 3.43 -8.32 -22.62
N ASP A 580 2.90 -7.11 -22.82
CA ASP A 580 1.47 -6.76 -22.93
C ASP A 580 0.63 -7.08 -21.68
N ASP A 581 1.21 -7.57 -20.58
CA ASP A 581 0.47 -7.98 -19.38
C ASP A 581 -0.21 -6.80 -18.67
N TRP A 582 0.32 -5.58 -18.84
CA TRP A 582 -0.09 -4.38 -18.09
C TRP A 582 -0.32 -3.16 -18.98
N LEU A 583 -1.22 -2.29 -18.52
CA LEU A 583 -1.40 -0.92 -19.02
C LEU A 583 -1.41 0.04 -17.83
N ALA A 584 -0.46 0.97 -17.80
CA ALA A 584 -0.40 2.03 -16.80
C ALA A 584 -1.04 3.31 -17.34
N CYS A 585 -1.66 4.10 -16.47
CA CYS A 585 -2.19 5.40 -16.83
C CYS A 585 -1.96 6.44 -15.73
N GLY A 586 -1.41 7.60 -16.12
CA GLY A 586 -1.20 8.74 -15.24
C GLY A 586 -2.43 9.66 -15.22
N SER A 587 -2.92 10.02 -14.03
CA SER A 587 -4.14 10.81 -13.89
C SER A 587 -3.97 12.13 -13.11
N ASP A 588 -4.90 13.06 -13.36
CA ASP A 588 -5.04 14.35 -12.69
C ASP A 588 -5.58 14.25 -11.25
N ASP A 589 -5.99 13.07 -10.80
CA ASP A 589 -6.34 12.83 -9.40
C ASP A 589 -5.11 12.64 -8.49
N GLY A 590 -3.92 12.62 -9.08
CA GLY A 590 -2.66 12.44 -8.36
C GLY A 590 -2.25 10.97 -8.24
N ALA A 591 -2.86 10.07 -9.00
CA ALA A 591 -2.53 8.66 -8.95
C ALA A 591 -2.01 8.11 -10.29
N LEU A 592 -1.20 7.06 -10.18
CA LEU A 592 -0.88 6.14 -11.27
C LEU A 592 -1.76 4.90 -11.10
N HIS A 593 -2.57 4.58 -12.11
CA HIS A 593 -3.36 3.35 -12.08
C HIS A 593 -2.74 2.34 -13.04
N VAL A 594 -2.61 1.09 -12.58
CA VAL A 594 -2.12 -0.01 -13.41
C VAL A 594 -3.23 -1.02 -13.57
N TYR A 595 -3.50 -1.43 -14.80
CA TYR A 595 -4.50 -2.43 -15.17
C TYR A 595 -3.82 -3.65 -15.75
N GLU A 596 -4.37 -4.83 -15.50
CA GLU A 596 -4.04 -6.03 -16.26
C GLU A 596 -4.87 -6.04 -17.54
N THR A 597 -4.33 -6.58 -18.63
CA THR A 597 -4.91 -6.43 -19.98
C THR A 597 -5.77 -7.61 -20.42
N ASP A 598 -5.76 -8.73 -19.68
CA ASP A 598 -6.55 -9.94 -19.95
C ASP A 598 -8.04 -9.69 -19.67
N ALA A 599 -8.36 -9.03 -18.55
CA ALA A 599 -9.71 -8.71 -18.11
C ALA A 599 -9.93 -7.24 -17.73
N TRP A 600 -8.93 -6.37 -17.96
CA TRP A 600 -9.00 -4.91 -17.75
C TRP A 600 -9.31 -4.50 -16.32
N GLN A 601 -8.87 -5.30 -15.35
CA GLN A 601 -9.05 -5.04 -13.93
C GLN A 601 -7.95 -4.14 -13.39
N LEU A 602 -8.34 -3.19 -12.53
CA LEU A 602 -7.41 -2.36 -11.79
C LEU A 602 -6.56 -3.24 -10.86
N VAL A 603 -5.26 -3.25 -11.08
CA VAL A 603 -4.27 -4.01 -10.32
C VAL A 603 -3.85 -3.25 -9.07
N THR A 604 -3.47 -1.99 -9.25
CA THR A 604 -3.01 -1.11 -8.18
C THR A 604 -3.24 0.35 -8.55
N THR A 605 -3.34 1.17 -7.52
CA THR A 605 -3.27 2.64 -7.61
C THR A 605 -2.08 3.08 -6.78
N LEU A 606 -1.11 3.76 -7.37
CA LEU A 606 0.02 4.36 -6.67
C LEU A 606 -0.30 5.85 -6.47
N ASP A 607 -0.61 6.20 -5.23
CA ASP A 607 -1.10 7.52 -4.81
C ASP A 607 -0.07 8.31 -3.98
N ASP A 608 1.17 7.83 -3.93
CA ASP A 608 2.33 8.53 -3.38
C ASP A 608 2.90 9.60 -4.34
N ILE A 609 2.25 9.78 -5.49
CA ILE A 609 2.52 10.82 -6.49
C ILE A 609 1.76 12.10 -6.12
N ALA A 610 2.43 13.25 -6.13
CA ALA A 610 1.82 14.50 -5.69
C ALA A 610 1.04 15.21 -6.82
N GLU A 611 -0.23 15.50 -6.54
CA GLU A 611 -1.17 16.30 -7.35
C GLU A 611 -1.62 15.72 -8.70
N ARG A 612 -0.74 15.57 -9.70
CA ARG A 612 -1.09 15.12 -11.07
C ARG A 612 0.06 14.35 -11.68
N CYS A 613 -0.21 13.15 -12.22
CA CYS A 613 0.76 12.38 -12.99
C CYS A 613 0.73 12.81 -14.47
N TYR A 614 1.87 13.24 -15.03
CA TYR A 614 1.95 13.77 -16.40
C TYR A 614 2.45 12.77 -17.44
N ALA A 615 3.41 11.95 -17.07
CA ALA A 615 3.96 10.94 -17.95
C ALA A 615 4.24 9.67 -17.18
N VAL A 616 4.08 8.56 -17.87
CA VAL A 616 4.30 7.20 -17.36
C VAL A 616 5.12 6.45 -18.38
N SER A 617 6.01 5.57 -17.95
CA SER A 617 6.66 4.65 -18.89
C SER A 617 7.20 3.39 -18.24
N PHE A 618 6.99 2.25 -18.87
CA PHE A 618 7.58 0.97 -18.49
C PHE A 618 9.01 0.82 -19.04
N SER A 619 9.87 0.12 -18.30
CA SER A 619 11.09 -0.45 -18.88
C SER A 619 10.75 -1.63 -19.79
N ALA A 620 11.53 -1.85 -20.84
CA ALA A 620 11.24 -2.87 -21.85
C ALA A 620 11.21 -4.32 -21.30
N ASP A 621 11.91 -4.56 -20.19
CA ASP A 621 11.94 -5.84 -19.47
C ASP A 621 10.85 -5.95 -18.40
N ASP A 622 9.95 -4.97 -18.34
CA ASP A 622 8.92 -4.80 -17.33
C ASP A 622 9.44 -4.69 -15.90
N ALA A 623 10.75 -4.55 -15.64
CA ALA A 623 11.27 -4.51 -14.27
C ALA A 623 10.90 -3.22 -13.52
N TYR A 624 10.68 -2.12 -14.23
CA TYR A 624 10.38 -0.81 -13.64
C TYR A 624 9.24 -0.08 -14.35
N LEU A 625 8.54 0.76 -13.59
CA LEU A 625 7.60 1.76 -14.08
C LEU A 625 8.02 3.14 -13.57
N GLY A 626 8.30 4.04 -14.50
CA GLY A 626 8.60 5.43 -14.25
C GLY A 626 7.33 6.29 -14.29
N ALA A 627 7.24 7.29 -13.41
CA ALA A 627 6.16 8.28 -13.43
C ALA A 627 6.66 9.66 -12.98
N VAL A 628 6.02 10.74 -13.42
CA VAL A 628 6.38 12.13 -13.03
C VAL A 628 5.17 12.95 -12.67
N ASP A 629 5.38 13.95 -11.79
CA ASP A 629 4.29 14.73 -11.20
C ASP A 629 4.45 16.25 -11.20
N TYR A 630 3.38 16.95 -10.78
CA TYR A 630 3.35 18.40 -10.63
C TYR A 630 3.95 18.91 -9.30
N GLY A 631 4.09 18.01 -8.32
CA GLY A 631 4.37 18.30 -6.93
C GLY A 631 5.75 18.91 -6.69
N ARG A 632 5.92 19.44 -5.48
CA ARG A 632 7.24 19.82 -4.96
C ARG A 632 7.60 18.87 -3.82
N PRO A 633 8.79 18.26 -3.82
CA PRO A 633 9.85 18.33 -4.84
C PRO A 633 9.42 17.80 -6.22
N TYR A 634 9.99 18.35 -7.31
CA TYR A 634 9.72 17.87 -8.67
C TYR A 634 10.49 16.57 -8.86
N GLU A 635 9.77 15.45 -8.91
CA GLU A 635 10.36 14.12 -8.85
C GLU A 635 10.00 13.29 -10.08
N ALA A 636 10.98 12.51 -10.54
CA ALA A 636 10.72 11.33 -11.35
C ALA A 636 10.76 10.11 -10.42
N HIS A 637 9.60 9.46 -10.31
CA HIS A 637 9.34 8.31 -9.46
C HIS A 637 9.66 7.05 -10.26
N VAL A 638 10.32 6.09 -9.63
CA VAL A 638 10.54 4.76 -10.19
C VAL A 638 9.98 3.73 -9.23
N TYR A 639 9.10 2.88 -9.76
CA TYR A 639 8.51 1.76 -9.04
C TYR A 639 9.09 0.46 -9.60
N ALA A 640 9.58 -0.42 -8.74
CA ALA A 640 9.86 -1.78 -9.17
C ALA A 640 8.54 -2.50 -9.43
N THR A 641 8.46 -3.30 -10.48
CA THR A 641 7.26 -4.07 -10.76
C THR A 641 7.37 -5.49 -10.19
N PRO A 642 6.28 -6.27 -10.20
CA PRO A 642 6.29 -7.69 -9.85
C PRO A 642 7.21 -8.56 -10.73
N ALA A 643 7.62 -8.06 -11.92
CA ALA A 643 8.56 -8.77 -12.78
C ALA A 643 10.00 -8.70 -12.23
N ASN A 644 10.33 -7.66 -11.48
CA ASN A 644 11.66 -7.47 -10.88
C ASN A 644 11.99 -8.49 -9.78
N ASP A 645 10.96 -9.09 -9.16
CA ASP A 645 11.11 -10.14 -8.14
C ASP A 645 11.48 -11.55 -8.69
N ARG A 646 11.56 -11.72 -10.02
CA ARG A 646 11.68 -13.05 -10.68
C ARG A 646 13.09 -13.64 -10.81
#